data_AF-A0A178JB65-F1
#
_entry.id   AF-A0A178JB65-F1
#
_cell.length_a   1.000
_cell.length_b   1.000
_cell.length_c   1.000
_cell.angle_alpha   90.00
_cell.angle_beta   90.00
_cell.angle_gamma   90.00
#
_symmetry.space_group_name_H-M   'P 1'
#
loop_
_entity.id
_entity.type
_entity.pdbx_description
1 polymer ?
#
loop_
_entity_poly.entity_id
_entity_poly.type
_entity_poly.pdbx_seq_one_letter_code
_entity_poly.pdbx_strand_id
1 'polypeptide(L)'
;MTKKSTSTGTKKTTSKPVRKRTTKSPKRSPNKKPQRSWLKAIWSLSWKLALAGIAVLLVVGIYLDTLVKQRFEGQLFDLPTVVYARILNLAPGDSITIQEVRNELDVLNYRKVRQPRYPGEYSSSSTKIELIRRPFEFSDGPEPDRHVMLHFSKNSLERIQSLETKGDLGYLRIEPKMLGMLEKNHDEQRLFVKRVQFPEVMIDALLATEDRDFYHHDGVSPLAIARALVVNVKAGRTVQGGSTLTQQLAKNLFLSSDRTLWRKIREAYIALILDHRYSKDRILEAYLNEVYLGQSRGQAIHGFGLAARLYFGQPIQELRIDQLALLVGMVKGPSYYNPIRFPERAKKRRDLVLRLMMQQGTLTASEYDMAASRSLDIQDNPQIASRQPAYFQQLKIELREKVGEAFQSDVGLKVFTSLDPVSQHELEQAIAKKIPQLASVAGKSLEGAAVAVDRHSGEIRAMVGGKRTGYDGFNRALNASRQIGSLAKPAVYLTALEQPEKYNLATTLHDKPISLKGSKGNVWSPRNYDRKFRGDVPLYIALAKSLNVPTVELGMRLGIPSVVKTLEKLGVDKNEIRPVPSMFLGSFTLTPFQVAQMYQTLTNSGKQARLSALRSVISLDGNVLYQSLPRVSQTVDQQAAWLTTYAMKRGVLEGTGRYLNSQFGWAALAGKTGTSNDTRDSWFVGVDGREVTTIWLGRDDNKPTKLTGSSGALRVYAEYLKHRIPEKLTLPWPQGVSTLGFAKTAQGSLDLDCSNQFKLPVWDIDGSLKKQCENQPKQWIKELFSW
;
A
#
# COMPACT_ATOMS: atom_id res chain seq x y z
N MET A 1 -17.99 2.37 -60.78
CA MET A 1 -19.39 2.04 -61.11
C MET A 1 -20.28 2.64 -60.02
N THR A 2 -21.39 3.34 -60.26
CA THR A 2 -22.09 3.67 -61.54
C THR A 2 -22.70 5.09 -61.45
N LYS A 3 -23.10 5.69 -62.57
CA LYS A 3 -23.53 7.11 -62.66
C LYS A 3 -25.05 7.31 -62.49
N LYS A 4 -25.42 8.30 -61.65
CA LYS A 4 -26.11 9.57 -62.01
C LYS A 4 -27.37 9.54 -62.92
N SER A 5 -28.40 10.29 -62.49
CA SER A 5 -29.19 11.27 -63.29
C SER A 5 -30.62 10.96 -63.81
N THR A 6 -31.59 11.74 -63.30
CA THR A 6 -32.63 12.56 -63.99
C THR A 6 -33.64 12.01 -65.03
N SER A 7 -34.92 12.35 -64.81
CA SER A 7 -36.00 12.64 -65.79
C SER A 7 -37.06 13.51 -65.05
N THR A 8 -37.47 14.73 -65.48
CA THR A 8 -38.40 15.18 -66.56
C THR A 8 -39.86 14.69 -66.42
N GLY A 9 -40.95 15.44 -66.68
CA GLY A 9 -41.20 16.84 -67.11
C GLY A 9 -42.62 17.32 -66.67
N THR A 10 -43.43 18.16 -67.34
CA THR A 10 -43.38 18.83 -68.68
C THR A 10 -44.36 20.05 -68.73
N LYS A 11 -44.30 20.90 -69.78
CA LYS A 11 -45.09 22.14 -69.99
C LYS A 11 -46.41 21.95 -70.78
N LYS A 12 -47.28 22.98 -70.81
CA LYS A 12 -47.90 23.55 -72.05
C LYS A 12 -48.37 25.00 -71.83
N THR A 13 -48.79 25.72 -72.89
CA THR A 13 -48.78 27.21 -72.93
C THR A 13 -49.81 27.88 -73.88
N THR A 14 -50.40 29.01 -73.47
CA THR A 14 -51.35 29.90 -74.18
C THR A 14 -51.26 31.33 -73.57
N SER A 15 -51.73 32.46 -74.15
CA SER A 15 -52.13 32.86 -75.53
C SER A 15 -52.08 34.42 -75.65
N LYS A 16 -52.78 35.02 -76.65
CA LYS A 16 -52.96 36.47 -76.97
C LYS A 16 -54.39 36.64 -77.62
N PRO A 17 -54.98 37.84 -77.95
CA PRO A 17 -54.35 39.17 -78.17
C PRO A 17 -55.15 40.50 -77.84
N VAL A 18 -54.40 41.60 -77.73
CA VAL A 18 -54.58 42.99 -78.29
C VAL A 18 -55.97 43.67 -78.44
N ARG A 19 -56.12 44.89 -77.85
CA ARG A 19 -56.55 46.13 -78.57
C ARG A 19 -56.21 47.45 -77.83
N LYS A 20 -56.33 48.61 -78.51
CA LYS A 20 -55.98 49.98 -78.06
C LYS A 20 -57.23 50.87 -77.93
N ARG A 21 -57.25 51.89 -77.04
CA ARG A 21 -57.26 53.34 -77.43
C ARG A 21 -57.41 54.37 -76.27
N THR A 22 -56.68 55.49 -76.44
CA THR A 22 -56.95 56.90 -76.04
C THR A 22 -57.12 57.35 -74.57
N THR A 23 -56.75 58.62 -74.37
CA THR A 23 -56.64 59.38 -73.12
C THR A 23 -57.86 60.27 -72.83
N LYS A 24 -58.10 60.58 -71.55
CA LYS A 24 -58.53 61.90 -71.05
C LYS A 24 -58.32 61.98 -69.53
N SER A 25 -57.69 63.06 -69.06
CA SER A 25 -57.56 63.38 -67.62
C SER A 25 -58.84 64.02 -67.10
N PRO A 26 -59.18 63.88 -65.80
CA PRO A 26 -59.08 65.08 -64.96
C PRO A 26 -58.76 64.85 -63.46
N LYS A 27 -58.30 65.95 -62.83
CA LYS A 27 -58.34 66.32 -61.39
C LYS A 27 -57.64 65.43 -60.34
N ARG A 28 -56.88 66.10 -59.47
CA ARG A 28 -56.23 65.54 -58.27
C ARG A 28 -57.25 65.35 -57.13
N SER A 29 -57.08 64.30 -56.34
CA SER A 29 -57.49 64.21 -54.93
C SER A 29 -56.27 63.77 -54.08
N PRO A 30 -56.18 64.13 -52.79
CA PRO A 30 -54.95 63.97 -52.03
C PRO A 30 -54.64 62.50 -51.65
N ASN A 31 -53.40 62.09 -51.89
CA ASN A 31 -52.91 60.72 -51.69
C ASN A 31 -52.64 60.42 -50.21
N LYS A 32 -53.55 59.70 -49.54
CA LYS A 32 -53.33 59.13 -48.20
C LYS A 32 -52.34 57.95 -48.28
N LYS A 33 -51.05 58.23 -48.05
CA LYS A 33 -49.97 57.22 -47.99
C LYS A 33 -50.29 56.11 -46.96
N PRO A 34 -50.18 54.81 -47.29
CA PRO A 34 -50.31 53.72 -46.34
C PRO A 34 -49.04 53.55 -45.49
N GLN A 35 -48.79 54.49 -44.59
CA GLN A 35 -47.55 54.59 -43.78
C GLN A 35 -47.51 53.57 -42.62
N ARG A 36 -47.63 52.27 -42.90
CA ARG A 36 -47.62 51.18 -41.89
C ARG A 36 -46.99 49.84 -42.33
N SER A 37 -46.25 49.81 -43.45
CA SER A 37 -45.59 48.58 -43.96
C SER A 37 -44.27 48.24 -43.23
N TRP A 38 -43.33 49.20 -43.17
CA TRP A 38 -41.99 49.09 -42.54
C TRP A 38 -42.00 48.39 -41.18
N LEU A 39 -42.88 48.83 -40.26
CA LEU A 39 -42.92 48.29 -38.89
C LEU A 39 -43.35 46.82 -38.86
N LYS A 40 -44.31 46.41 -39.71
CA LYS A 40 -44.71 44.99 -39.82
C LYS A 40 -43.59 44.15 -40.43
N ALA A 41 -42.86 44.67 -41.42
CA ALA A 41 -41.72 43.98 -42.02
C ALA A 41 -40.62 43.74 -40.97
N ILE A 42 -40.17 44.78 -40.26
CA ILE A 42 -39.15 44.68 -39.20
C ILE A 42 -39.61 43.75 -38.07
N TRP A 43 -40.85 43.86 -37.61
CA TRP A 43 -41.38 42.98 -36.56
C TRP A 43 -41.44 41.52 -37.02
N SER A 44 -41.85 41.25 -38.27
CA SER A 44 -41.84 39.90 -38.84
C SER A 44 -40.44 39.32 -39.02
N LEU A 45 -39.44 40.17 -39.34
CA LEU A 45 -38.05 39.76 -39.47
C LEU A 45 -37.44 39.48 -38.10
N SER A 46 -37.68 40.35 -37.12
CA SER A 46 -37.30 40.17 -35.71
C SER A 46 -37.91 38.89 -35.13
N TRP A 47 -39.20 38.63 -35.37
CA TRP A 47 -39.87 37.40 -34.94
C TRP A 47 -39.28 36.14 -35.59
N LYS A 48 -38.98 36.18 -36.90
CA LYS A 48 -38.31 35.07 -37.59
C LYS A 48 -36.88 34.84 -37.10
N LEU A 49 -36.13 35.89 -36.80
CA LEU A 49 -34.79 35.81 -36.22
C LEU A 49 -34.83 35.29 -34.78
N ALA A 50 -35.84 35.68 -33.99
CA ALA A 50 -36.07 35.15 -32.65
C ALA A 50 -36.42 33.66 -32.69
N LEU A 51 -37.32 33.23 -33.58
CA LEU A 51 -37.64 31.81 -33.79
C LEU A 51 -36.41 31.01 -34.25
N ALA A 52 -35.61 31.54 -35.18
CA ALA A 52 -34.36 30.91 -35.60
C ALA A 52 -33.34 30.83 -34.45
N GLY A 53 -33.24 31.87 -33.63
CA GLY A 53 -32.41 31.88 -32.42
C GLY A 53 -32.86 30.85 -31.38
N ILE A 54 -34.17 30.71 -31.16
CA ILE A 54 -34.77 29.68 -30.29
C ILE A 54 -34.49 28.28 -30.85
N ALA A 55 -34.63 28.06 -32.16
CA ALA A 55 -34.30 26.78 -32.79
C ALA A 55 -32.82 26.43 -32.65
N VAL A 56 -31.91 27.40 -32.85
CA VAL A 56 -30.46 27.22 -32.61
C VAL A 56 -30.18 26.94 -31.13
N LEU A 57 -30.82 27.64 -30.19
CA LEU A 57 -30.70 27.38 -28.76
C LEU A 57 -31.20 25.99 -28.38
N LEU A 58 -32.31 25.51 -28.95
CA LEU A 58 -32.81 24.15 -28.74
C LEU A 58 -31.85 23.08 -29.28
N VAL A 59 -31.27 23.27 -30.47
CA VAL A 59 -30.26 22.34 -31.03
C VAL A 59 -28.98 22.34 -30.19
N VAL A 60 -28.52 23.52 -29.75
CA VAL A 60 -27.39 23.64 -28.80
C VAL A 60 -27.73 23.03 -27.45
N GLY A 61 -28.97 23.17 -26.98
CA GLY A 61 -29.49 22.56 -25.75
C GLY A 61 -29.43 21.05 -25.82
N ILE A 62 -29.98 20.43 -26.87
CA ILE A 62 -29.92 18.98 -27.11
C ILE A 62 -28.47 18.49 -27.19
N TYR A 63 -27.57 19.23 -27.85
CA TYR A 63 -26.15 18.89 -27.88
C TYR A 63 -25.51 18.92 -26.47
N LEU A 64 -25.70 20.00 -25.72
CA LEU A 64 -25.18 20.13 -24.36
C LEU A 64 -25.81 19.11 -23.40
N ASP A 65 -27.07 18.76 -23.61
CA ASP A 65 -27.81 17.73 -22.88
C ASP A 65 -27.20 16.34 -23.10
N THR A 66 -26.93 15.96 -24.36
CA THR A 66 -26.23 14.70 -24.64
C THR A 66 -24.81 14.66 -24.08
N LEU A 67 -24.08 15.78 -24.10
CA LEU A 67 -22.74 15.92 -23.50
C LEU A 67 -22.78 15.77 -21.98
N VAL A 68 -23.73 16.43 -21.30
CA VAL A 68 -23.95 16.30 -19.85
C VAL A 68 -24.30 14.86 -19.50
N LYS A 69 -25.24 14.27 -20.24
CA LYS A 69 -25.69 12.88 -20.05
C LYS A 69 -24.55 11.89 -20.16
N GLN A 70 -23.76 11.96 -21.23
CA GLN A 70 -22.58 11.10 -21.45
C GLN A 70 -21.56 11.20 -20.30
N ARG A 71 -21.38 12.37 -19.69
CA ARG A 71 -20.41 12.56 -18.60
C ARG A 71 -20.96 12.15 -17.23
N PHE A 72 -22.24 12.35 -16.93
CA PHE A 72 -22.82 12.07 -15.61
C PHE A 72 -23.41 10.67 -15.43
N GLU A 73 -23.89 10.04 -16.51
CA GLU A 73 -24.33 8.63 -16.51
C GLU A 73 -23.18 7.66 -16.83
N GLY A 74 -22.10 8.17 -17.45
CA GLY A 74 -20.86 7.45 -17.66
C GLY A 74 -19.81 7.75 -16.58
N GLN A 75 -18.53 7.62 -16.98
CA GLN A 75 -17.38 7.87 -16.11
C GLN A 75 -17.17 9.39 -15.90
N LEU A 76 -17.78 9.91 -14.83
CA LEU A 76 -17.72 11.33 -14.45
C LEU A 76 -16.28 11.81 -14.16
N PHE A 77 -15.46 10.93 -13.59
CA PHE A 77 -14.07 11.16 -13.22
C PHE A 77 -13.22 9.94 -13.59
N ASP A 78 -12.01 10.17 -14.06
CA ASP A 78 -10.95 9.17 -14.06
C ASP A 78 -10.43 9.06 -12.61
N LEU A 79 -10.81 7.98 -11.93
CA LEU A 79 -10.55 7.78 -10.50
C LEU A 79 -9.37 6.81 -10.33
N PRO A 80 -8.26 7.26 -9.70
CA PRO A 80 -7.10 6.40 -9.53
C PRO A 80 -7.40 5.27 -8.55
N THR A 81 -6.80 4.11 -8.80
CA THR A 81 -6.90 2.95 -7.91
C THR A 81 -6.26 3.27 -6.55
N VAL A 82 -7.02 3.15 -5.45
CA VAL A 82 -6.56 3.44 -4.09
C VAL A 82 -5.99 2.18 -3.44
N VAL A 83 -4.78 2.28 -2.88
CA VAL A 83 -4.08 1.15 -2.26
C VAL A 83 -4.07 1.26 -0.75
N TYR A 84 -4.52 0.21 -0.07
CA TYR A 84 -4.58 0.07 1.38
C TYR A 84 -3.64 -1.02 1.90
N ALA A 85 -3.14 -0.86 3.12
CA ALA A 85 -2.35 -1.84 3.87
C ALA A 85 -3.18 -3.08 4.30
N ARG A 86 -2.57 -3.97 5.09
CA ARG A 86 -3.34 -5.00 5.82
C ARG A 86 -4.37 -4.32 6.74
N ILE A 87 -5.52 -4.97 6.90
CA ILE A 87 -6.44 -4.69 8.01
C ILE A 87 -5.85 -5.35 9.26
N LEU A 88 -5.78 -4.62 10.38
CA LEU A 88 -5.49 -5.23 11.68
C LEU A 88 -6.80 -5.71 12.29
N ASN A 89 -6.93 -7.02 12.47
CA ASN A 89 -7.94 -7.61 13.33
C ASN A 89 -7.32 -7.79 14.72
N LEU A 90 -8.09 -7.47 15.75
CA LEU A 90 -7.74 -7.66 17.16
C LEU A 90 -8.82 -8.53 17.82
N ALA A 91 -8.43 -9.51 18.62
CA ALA A 91 -9.32 -10.39 19.38
C ALA A 91 -8.78 -10.62 20.81
N PRO A 92 -9.66 -10.89 21.80
CA PRO A 92 -9.24 -11.40 23.11
C PRO A 92 -8.42 -12.69 22.97
N GLY A 93 -7.25 -12.74 23.60
CA GLY A 93 -6.28 -13.83 23.50
C GLY A 93 -5.15 -13.59 22.50
N ASP A 94 -5.20 -12.55 21.67
CA ASP A 94 -4.11 -12.23 20.74
C ASP A 94 -2.81 -11.93 21.50
N SER A 95 -1.70 -12.53 21.04
CA SER A 95 -0.34 -12.31 21.56
C SER A 95 0.27 -10.99 21.05
N ILE A 96 -0.49 -9.90 21.16
CA ILE A 96 -0.09 -8.54 20.77
C ILE A 96 0.09 -7.64 21.99
N THR A 97 1.18 -6.89 22.01
CA THR A 97 1.49 -5.99 23.12
C THR A 97 0.78 -4.64 23.00
N ILE A 98 0.53 -3.99 24.14
CA ILE A 98 0.04 -2.59 24.17
C ILE A 98 0.94 -1.62 23.39
N GLN A 99 2.24 -1.92 23.27
CA GLN A 99 3.16 -1.08 22.51
C GLN A 99 3.07 -1.32 21.00
N GLU A 100 2.83 -2.55 20.53
CA GLU A 100 2.56 -2.80 19.11
C GLU A 100 1.26 -2.12 18.65
N VAL A 101 0.20 -2.15 19.46
CA VAL A 101 -1.05 -1.44 19.14
C VAL A 101 -0.84 0.07 19.09
N ARG A 102 -0.02 0.66 19.99
CA ARG A 102 0.38 2.08 19.88
C ARG A 102 1.15 2.35 18.59
N ASN A 103 2.13 1.52 18.24
CA ASN A 103 2.91 1.69 17.02
C ASN A 103 2.00 1.64 15.78
N GLU A 104 1.00 0.76 15.75
CA GLU A 104 -0.01 0.71 14.68
C GLU A 104 -0.83 2.02 14.62
N LEU A 105 -1.37 2.47 15.76
CA LEU A 105 -2.18 3.70 15.86
C LEU A 105 -1.39 4.95 15.47
N ASP A 106 -0.13 5.06 15.91
CA ASP A 106 0.76 6.17 15.57
C ASP A 106 1.09 6.18 14.06
N VAL A 107 1.35 5.00 13.47
CA VAL A 107 1.57 4.87 12.00
C VAL A 107 0.27 5.12 11.21
N LEU A 108 -0.90 4.93 11.82
CA LEU A 108 -2.23 5.29 11.29
C LEU A 108 -2.61 6.76 11.55
N ASN A 109 -1.70 7.60 12.05
CA ASN A 109 -1.96 9.01 12.41
C ASN A 109 -3.14 9.17 13.40
N TYR A 110 -3.32 8.27 14.37
CA TYR A 110 -4.27 8.51 15.47
C TYR A 110 -3.71 9.59 16.41
N ARG A 111 -4.57 10.52 16.85
CA ARG A 111 -4.22 11.61 17.76
C ARG A 111 -4.25 11.13 19.21
N LYS A 112 -3.12 11.19 19.92
CA LYS A 112 -3.07 10.87 21.34
C LYS A 112 -3.58 12.03 22.19
N VAL A 113 -4.66 11.80 22.94
CA VAL A 113 -5.39 12.81 23.73
C VAL A 113 -5.63 12.33 25.17
N ARG A 114 -6.12 13.22 26.05
CA ARG A 114 -6.50 12.88 27.44
C ARG A 114 -7.86 12.19 27.55
N GLN A 115 -8.79 12.53 26.66
CA GLN A 115 -10.13 11.98 26.55
C GLN A 115 -10.47 11.93 25.05
N PRO A 116 -10.59 10.75 24.42
CA PRO A 116 -11.07 10.63 23.04
C PRO A 116 -12.49 11.17 22.95
N ARG A 117 -12.76 11.99 21.92
CA ARG A 117 -14.12 12.50 21.63
C ARG A 117 -14.48 12.43 20.15
N TYR A 118 -13.49 12.29 19.27
CA TYR A 118 -13.69 12.20 17.83
C TYR A 118 -13.02 10.95 17.24
N PRO A 119 -13.48 10.44 16.08
CA PRO A 119 -12.79 9.36 15.37
C PRO A 119 -11.32 9.67 15.11
N GLY A 120 -10.47 8.63 15.13
CA GLY A 120 -9.03 8.81 14.97
C GLY A 120 -8.32 9.35 16.21
N GLU A 121 -8.94 9.30 17.39
CA GLU A 121 -8.34 9.69 18.68
C GLU A 121 -8.13 8.49 19.61
N TYR A 122 -7.11 8.56 20.45
CA TYR A 122 -6.85 7.56 21.49
C TYR A 122 -6.27 8.14 22.79
N SER A 123 -6.54 7.48 23.91
CA SER A 123 -5.83 7.64 25.18
C SER A 123 -5.17 6.31 25.56
N SER A 124 -4.13 6.31 26.39
CA SER A 124 -3.48 5.07 26.84
C SER A 124 -2.82 5.19 28.20
N SER A 125 -3.07 4.19 29.05
CA SER A 125 -2.40 3.96 30.33
C SER A 125 -1.34 2.85 30.20
N SER A 126 -0.79 2.36 31.30
CA SER A 126 0.14 1.22 31.31
C SER A 126 -0.48 -0.09 30.81
N THR A 127 -1.79 -0.29 30.99
CA THR A 127 -2.49 -1.56 30.70
C THR A 127 -3.72 -1.40 29.79
N LYS A 128 -4.07 -0.18 29.36
CA LYS A 128 -5.26 0.07 28.53
C LYS A 128 -4.99 1.03 27.38
N ILE A 129 -5.76 0.87 26.31
CA ILE A 129 -5.94 1.87 25.25
C ILE A 129 -7.44 2.12 25.12
N GLU A 130 -7.84 3.37 25.18
CA GLU A 130 -9.18 3.82 24.80
C GLU A 130 -9.05 4.47 23.41
N LEU A 131 -9.88 4.10 22.45
CA LEU A 131 -9.85 4.72 21.12
C LEU A 131 -11.25 4.87 20.51
N ILE A 132 -11.38 5.78 19.55
CA ILE A 132 -12.54 5.86 18.66
C ILE A 132 -12.07 5.48 17.25
N ARG A 133 -12.31 4.22 16.87
CA ARG A 133 -11.90 3.63 15.58
C ARG A 133 -12.64 4.35 14.44
N ARG A 134 -11.96 4.69 13.35
CA ARG A 134 -12.52 5.50 12.24
C ARG A 134 -13.59 4.78 11.42
N PRO A 135 -14.66 5.44 10.94
CA PRO A 135 -15.64 4.79 10.07
C PRO A 135 -14.97 4.36 8.75
N PHE A 136 -15.30 3.17 8.24
CA PHE A 136 -14.62 2.60 7.06
C PHE A 136 -15.52 1.65 6.25
N GLU A 137 -15.39 1.70 4.92
CA GLU A 137 -16.01 0.74 3.99
C GLU A 137 -15.10 -0.47 3.80
N PHE A 138 -15.29 -1.50 4.62
CA PHE A 138 -14.62 -2.79 4.48
C PHE A 138 -15.17 -3.59 3.29
N SER A 139 -14.51 -4.70 2.95
CA SER A 139 -14.85 -5.61 1.86
C SER A 139 -16.26 -6.22 1.92
N ASP A 140 -16.80 -6.31 3.13
CA ASP A 140 -18.07 -6.94 3.52
C ASP A 140 -19.13 -5.92 3.96
N GLY A 141 -18.79 -4.62 3.97
CA GLY A 141 -19.74 -3.55 4.25
C GLY A 141 -19.14 -2.32 4.96
N PRO A 142 -19.92 -1.23 5.10
CA PRO A 142 -19.55 -0.09 5.92
C PRO A 142 -19.66 -0.43 7.42
N GLU A 143 -18.59 -0.18 8.18
CA GLU A 143 -18.68 -0.06 9.64
C GLU A 143 -18.66 1.43 10.04
N PRO A 144 -19.55 1.89 10.94
CA PRO A 144 -19.43 3.19 11.58
C PRO A 144 -18.19 3.22 12.48
N ASP A 145 -17.88 4.39 13.05
CA ASP A 145 -16.89 4.51 14.11
C ASP A 145 -17.21 3.64 15.34
N ARG A 146 -16.18 3.36 16.15
CA ARG A 146 -16.31 2.54 17.37
C ARG A 146 -15.52 3.07 18.55
N HIS A 147 -16.20 3.52 19.60
CA HIS A 147 -15.60 3.92 20.89
C HIS A 147 -15.42 2.70 21.80
N VAL A 148 -14.15 2.32 22.00
CA VAL A 148 -13.77 1.05 22.64
C VAL A 148 -12.62 1.22 23.63
N MET A 149 -12.58 0.33 24.62
CA MET A 149 -11.47 0.17 25.55
C MET A 149 -10.85 -1.22 25.41
N LEU A 150 -9.58 -1.24 24.99
CA LEU A 150 -8.71 -2.41 24.94
C LEU A 150 -8.01 -2.56 26.29
N HIS A 151 -8.09 -3.74 26.91
CA HIS A 151 -7.41 -4.06 28.17
C HIS A 151 -6.34 -5.13 27.90
N PHE A 152 -5.11 -4.89 28.31
CA PHE A 152 -3.95 -5.73 28.02
C PHE A 152 -3.35 -6.34 29.29
N SER A 153 -2.78 -7.54 29.14
CA SER A 153 -1.77 -8.07 30.06
C SER A 153 -0.40 -7.46 29.75
N LYS A 154 0.68 -8.09 30.24
CA LYS A 154 2.04 -7.74 29.82
C LYS A 154 2.33 -8.08 28.35
N ASN A 155 1.69 -9.13 27.81
CA ASN A 155 2.07 -9.77 26.54
C ASN A 155 0.89 -10.01 25.57
N SER A 156 -0.35 -9.76 25.98
CA SER A 156 -1.57 -10.13 25.23
C SER A 156 -2.70 -9.12 25.41
N LEU A 157 -3.63 -9.11 24.45
CA LEU A 157 -4.92 -8.41 24.53
C LEU A 157 -5.94 -9.29 25.26
N GLU A 158 -6.39 -8.89 26.44
CA GLU A 158 -7.27 -9.71 27.29
C GLU A 158 -8.76 -9.48 27.00
N ARG A 159 -9.13 -8.25 26.66
CA ARG A 159 -10.53 -7.83 26.53
C ARG A 159 -10.68 -6.63 25.61
N ILE A 160 -11.72 -6.66 24.78
CA ILE A 160 -12.19 -5.53 23.98
C ILE A 160 -13.57 -5.15 24.49
N GLN A 161 -13.72 -3.94 25.04
CA GLN A 161 -14.96 -3.45 25.63
C GLN A 161 -15.55 -2.34 24.77
N SER A 162 -16.82 -2.45 24.41
CA SER A 162 -17.62 -1.38 23.79
C SER A 162 -18.06 -0.36 24.84
N LEU A 163 -17.79 0.92 24.59
CA LEU A 163 -18.21 2.02 25.46
C LEU A 163 -19.59 2.58 25.03
N GLU A 164 -19.99 2.37 23.77
CA GLU A 164 -21.34 2.64 23.24
C GLU A 164 -22.40 1.76 23.89
N THR A 165 -22.24 0.44 23.77
CA THR A 165 -23.28 -0.56 24.07
C THR A 165 -23.12 -1.26 25.42
N LYS A 166 -22.09 -0.88 26.20
CA LYS A 166 -21.77 -1.44 27.53
C LYS A 166 -21.67 -2.98 27.55
N GLY A 167 -20.96 -3.53 26.56
CA GLY A 167 -20.67 -4.96 26.46
C GLY A 167 -19.28 -5.23 25.92
N ASP A 168 -18.89 -6.50 25.79
CA ASP A 168 -17.60 -6.89 25.22
C ASP A 168 -17.74 -7.31 23.75
N LEU A 169 -16.66 -7.11 22.98
CA LEU A 169 -16.57 -7.44 21.57
C LEU A 169 -15.65 -8.65 21.38
N GLY A 170 -16.10 -9.64 20.60
CA GLY A 170 -15.27 -10.80 20.25
C GLY A 170 -14.10 -10.46 19.32
N TYR A 171 -14.19 -9.36 18.57
CA TYR A 171 -13.10 -8.80 17.77
C TYR A 171 -13.29 -7.29 17.53
N LEU A 172 -12.24 -6.63 17.06
CA LEU A 172 -12.23 -5.27 16.54
C LEU A 172 -11.41 -5.23 15.24
N ARG A 173 -11.93 -4.57 14.21
CA ARG A 173 -11.15 -4.22 13.01
C ARG A 173 -10.65 -2.78 13.13
N ILE A 174 -9.36 -2.57 12.92
CA ILE A 174 -8.78 -1.23 12.70
C ILE A 174 -8.74 -0.96 11.20
N GLU A 175 -9.05 0.27 10.79
CA GLU A 175 -9.07 0.65 9.38
C GLU A 175 -7.66 0.58 8.75
N PRO A 176 -7.51 0.08 7.51
CA PRO A 176 -6.19 -0.10 6.91
C PRO A 176 -5.61 1.22 6.42
N LYS A 177 -4.31 1.43 6.64
CA LYS A 177 -3.59 2.63 6.17
C LYS A 177 -3.66 2.77 4.65
N MET A 178 -4.07 3.94 4.14
CA MET A 178 -3.90 4.29 2.73
C MET A 178 -2.39 4.45 2.43
N LEU A 179 -1.86 3.60 1.56
CA LEU A 179 -0.45 3.58 1.16
C LEU A 179 -0.16 4.50 -0.03
N GLY A 180 -1.19 4.86 -0.79
CA GLY A 180 -1.10 5.73 -1.95
C GLY A 180 -2.15 5.37 -2.99
N MET A 181 -1.87 5.74 -4.24
CA MET A 181 -2.71 5.46 -5.39
C MET A 181 -1.86 4.87 -6.51
N LEU A 182 -2.45 4.01 -7.34
CA LEU A 182 -1.85 3.50 -8.56
C LEU A 182 -2.33 4.33 -9.75
N GLU A 183 -1.38 4.99 -10.39
CA GLU A 183 -1.61 5.98 -11.44
C GLU A 183 -1.57 5.32 -12.83
N LYS A 184 -2.50 5.79 -13.68
CA LYS A 184 -2.38 5.85 -15.14
C LYS A 184 -2.00 7.30 -15.49
N ASN A 185 -1.30 7.54 -16.59
CA ASN A 185 -0.64 8.83 -16.91
C ASN A 185 -1.59 10.04 -16.95
N HIS A 186 -1.82 10.71 -15.81
CA HIS A 186 -2.64 11.91 -15.69
C HIS A 186 -2.02 12.93 -14.72
N ASP A 187 -2.14 14.21 -15.06
CA ASP A 187 -1.66 15.33 -14.25
C ASP A 187 -2.62 15.70 -13.09
N GLU A 188 -3.75 15.01 -12.95
CA GLU A 188 -4.76 15.27 -11.92
C GLU A 188 -4.96 14.05 -11.00
N GLN A 189 -5.18 14.29 -9.72
CA GLN A 189 -5.55 13.27 -8.73
C GLN A 189 -6.81 13.67 -7.97
N ARG A 190 -7.69 12.69 -7.76
CA ARG A 190 -8.94 12.76 -6.98
C ARG A 190 -8.98 11.57 -6.02
N LEU A 191 -9.55 11.76 -4.83
CA LEU A 191 -9.98 10.66 -3.96
C LEU A 191 -11.49 10.78 -3.80
N PHE A 192 -12.24 9.88 -4.43
CA PHE A 192 -13.70 9.95 -4.42
C PHE A 192 -14.26 9.70 -3.02
N VAL A 193 -15.13 10.59 -2.56
CA VAL A 193 -15.85 10.53 -1.29
C VAL A 193 -17.33 10.82 -1.58
N LYS A 194 -18.23 9.99 -1.05
CA LYS A 194 -19.68 10.11 -1.26
C LYS A 194 -20.24 11.33 -0.51
N ARG A 195 -21.32 11.94 -0.99
CA ARG A 195 -21.97 13.11 -0.35
C ARG A 195 -22.22 12.92 1.16
N VAL A 196 -22.69 11.73 1.53
CA VAL A 196 -23.03 11.32 2.92
C VAL A 196 -21.80 11.12 3.83
N GLN A 197 -20.59 11.17 3.27
CA GLN A 197 -19.33 11.03 4.01
C GLN A 197 -18.65 12.39 4.28
N PHE A 198 -19.21 13.51 3.81
CA PHE A 198 -18.69 14.84 4.12
C PHE A 198 -19.38 15.42 5.37
N PRO A 199 -18.65 16.09 6.30
CA PRO A 199 -19.28 16.74 7.44
C PRO A 199 -20.24 17.86 7.02
N GLU A 200 -21.47 17.86 7.52
CA GLU A 200 -22.48 18.88 7.17
C GLU A 200 -22.00 20.32 7.48
N VAL A 201 -21.25 20.51 8.57
CA VAL A 201 -20.64 21.81 8.91
C VAL A 201 -19.69 22.33 7.81
N MET A 202 -19.09 21.45 7.00
CA MET A 202 -18.32 21.83 5.81
C MET A 202 -19.21 22.24 4.64
N ILE A 203 -20.36 21.57 4.49
CA ILE A 203 -21.36 21.89 3.47
C ILE A 203 -21.96 23.26 3.76
N ASP A 204 -22.40 23.49 5.00
CA ASP A 204 -22.86 24.80 5.48
C ASP A 204 -21.80 25.89 5.24
N ALA A 205 -20.54 25.62 5.55
CA ALA A 205 -19.44 26.55 5.27
C ALA A 205 -19.30 26.88 3.77
N LEU A 206 -19.43 25.88 2.89
CA LEU A 206 -19.33 26.05 1.43
C LEU A 206 -20.51 26.87 0.88
N LEU A 207 -21.73 26.55 1.30
CA LEU A 207 -22.95 27.27 0.90
C LEU A 207 -22.94 28.71 1.45
N ALA A 208 -22.58 28.88 2.72
CA ALA A 208 -22.44 30.19 3.39
C ALA A 208 -21.52 31.18 2.66
N THR A 209 -20.54 30.68 1.90
CA THR A 209 -19.41 31.44 1.35
C THR A 209 -19.43 31.58 -0.17
N GLU A 210 -19.82 30.54 -0.91
CA GLU A 210 -19.82 30.53 -2.37
C GLU A 210 -21.24 30.58 -2.98
N ASP A 211 -22.24 29.90 -2.38
CA ASP A 211 -23.60 29.85 -2.93
C ASP A 211 -24.70 29.54 -1.88
N ARG A 212 -25.26 30.59 -1.27
CA ARG A 212 -26.19 30.46 -0.13
C ARG A 212 -27.58 29.95 -0.53
N ASP A 213 -27.98 30.28 -1.74
CA ASP A 213 -29.33 30.06 -2.25
C ASP A 213 -29.41 28.72 -3.05
N PHE A 214 -28.38 27.87 -2.93
CA PHE A 214 -28.09 26.71 -3.81
C PHE A 214 -29.25 25.74 -3.98
N TYR A 215 -29.92 25.34 -2.89
CA TYR A 215 -31.05 24.41 -2.93
C TYR A 215 -32.36 25.04 -3.46
N HIS A 216 -32.38 26.35 -3.72
CA HIS A 216 -33.58 27.12 -4.07
C HIS A 216 -33.57 27.74 -5.48
N HIS A 217 -32.52 27.52 -6.28
CA HIS A 217 -32.44 28.01 -7.67
C HIS A 217 -32.17 26.89 -8.67
N ASP A 218 -32.60 27.05 -9.92
CA ASP A 218 -32.38 26.07 -11.00
C ASP A 218 -31.05 26.33 -11.71
N GLY A 219 -29.93 25.86 -11.16
CA GLY A 219 -28.59 25.99 -11.76
C GLY A 219 -27.97 27.40 -11.76
N VAL A 220 -28.79 28.45 -11.80
CA VAL A 220 -28.40 29.84 -11.94
C VAL A 220 -29.25 30.70 -11.00
N SER A 221 -28.61 31.59 -10.23
CA SER A 221 -29.30 32.54 -9.34
C SER A 221 -29.31 33.95 -9.95
N PRO A 222 -30.46 34.44 -10.49
CA PRO A 222 -30.59 35.81 -10.96
C PRO A 222 -30.35 36.83 -9.83
N LEU A 223 -30.75 36.49 -8.61
CA LEU A 223 -30.51 37.30 -7.41
C LEU A 223 -29.01 37.46 -7.12
N ALA A 224 -28.22 36.38 -7.21
CA ALA A 224 -26.77 36.46 -7.03
C ALA A 224 -26.09 37.28 -8.14
N ILE A 225 -26.55 37.16 -9.39
CA ILE A 225 -26.04 37.94 -10.53
C ILE A 225 -26.33 39.44 -10.34
N ALA A 226 -27.58 39.81 -10.01
CA ALA A 226 -27.96 41.20 -9.77
C ALA A 226 -27.22 41.81 -8.56
N ARG A 227 -27.14 41.06 -7.45
CA ARG A 227 -26.40 41.41 -6.22
C ARG A 227 -24.92 41.70 -6.54
N ALA A 228 -24.27 40.81 -7.28
CA ALA A 228 -22.88 40.98 -7.70
C ALA A 228 -22.68 42.16 -8.66
N LEU A 229 -23.60 42.39 -9.61
CA LEU A 229 -23.53 43.51 -10.55
C LEU A 229 -23.58 44.85 -9.82
N VAL A 230 -24.52 45.05 -8.89
CA VAL A 230 -24.63 46.28 -8.08
C VAL A 230 -23.36 46.53 -7.25
N VAL A 231 -22.83 45.49 -6.60
CA VAL A 231 -21.60 45.59 -5.79
C VAL A 231 -20.38 45.93 -6.66
N ASN A 232 -20.24 45.30 -7.83
CA ASN A 232 -19.10 45.53 -8.72
C ASN A 232 -19.14 46.90 -9.39
N VAL A 233 -20.33 47.40 -9.77
CA VAL A 233 -20.52 48.78 -10.25
C VAL A 233 -20.15 49.79 -9.17
N LYS A 234 -20.67 49.62 -7.94
CA LYS A 234 -20.34 50.52 -6.81
C LYS A 234 -18.85 50.51 -6.44
N ALA A 235 -18.15 49.40 -6.68
CA ALA A 235 -16.72 49.26 -6.37
C ALA A 235 -15.78 49.64 -7.53
N GLY A 236 -16.30 49.97 -8.72
CA GLY A 236 -15.50 50.28 -9.92
C GLY A 236 -14.67 49.11 -10.48
N ARG A 237 -14.83 47.89 -9.92
CA ARG A 237 -14.08 46.68 -10.29
C ARG A 237 -14.81 45.42 -9.83
N THR A 238 -14.43 44.27 -10.36
CA THR A 238 -14.98 42.98 -9.90
C THR A 238 -14.47 42.65 -8.50
N VAL A 239 -15.35 42.73 -7.50
CA VAL A 239 -15.10 42.38 -6.08
C VAL A 239 -15.88 41.11 -5.68
N GLN A 240 -17.10 40.96 -6.18
CA GLN A 240 -17.98 39.84 -5.89
C GLN A 240 -18.34 39.05 -7.16
N GLY A 241 -18.33 37.72 -7.07
CA GLY A 241 -18.86 36.84 -8.09
C GLY A 241 -20.36 36.57 -7.87
N GLY A 242 -21.11 36.48 -8.96
CA GLY A 242 -22.50 36.01 -8.96
C GLY A 242 -22.59 34.71 -9.76
N SER A 243 -21.92 33.66 -9.29
CA SER A 243 -21.81 32.37 -10.01
C SER A 243 -22.00 31.23 -9.03
N THR A 244 -23.00 30.41 -9.30
CA THR A 244 -23.49 29.31 -8.48
C THR A 244 -22.53 28.12 -8.46
N LEU A 245 -22.70 27.20 -7.51
CA LEU A 245 -21.93 25.94 -7.48
C LEU A 245 -22.17 25.12 -8.75
N THR A 246 -23.41 25.04 -9.25
CA THR A 246 -23.75 24.35 -10.50
C THR A 246 -23.04 24.98 -11.72
N GLN A 247 -22.91 26.31 -11.77
CA GLN A 247 -22.09 26.98 -12.79
C GLN A 247 -20.60 26.73 -12.62
N GLN A 248 -20.08 26.77 -11.38
CA GLN A 248 -18.67 26.49 -11.12
C GLN A 248 -18.29 25.05 -11.52
N LEU A 249 -19.19 24.08 -11.31
CA LEU A 249 -19.07 22.68 -11.75
C LEU A 249 -19.12 22.56 -13.28
N ALA A 250 -20.12 23.18 -13.92
CA ALA A 250 -20.25 23.23 -15.37
C ALA A 250 -18.99 23.80 -16.05
N LYS A 251 -18.38 24.81 -15.43
CA LYS A 251 -17.11 25.42 -15.84
C LYS A 251 -15.93 24.44 -15.74
N ASN A 252 -15.83 23.66 -14.66
CA ASN A 252 -14.70 22.74 -14.45
C ASN A 252 -14.79 21.51 -15.38
N LEU A 253 -15.97 20.90 -15.50
CA LEU A 253 -16.12 19.61 -16.19
C LEU A 253 -16.24 19.68 -17.72
N PHE A 254 -16.74 20.79 -18.29
CA PHE A 254 -17.17 20.82 -19.69
C PHE A 254 -16.57 21.95 -20.55
N LEU A 255 -15.80 22.87 -19.96
CA LEU A 255 -15.43 24.13 -20.61
C LEU A 255 -13.93 24.46 -20.43
N SER A 256 -13.35 25.06 -21.46
CA SER A 256 -11.97 25.55 -21.44
C SER A 256 -11.77 26.73 -20.48
N SER A 257 -10.51 27.09 -20.20
CA SER A 257 -10.16 28.23 -19.35
C SER A 257 -10.39 29.61 -19.99
N ASP A 258 -10.86 29.67 -21.25
CA ASP A 258 -10.97 30.88 -22.07
C ASP A 258 -11.92 31.93 -21.48
N ARG A 259 -11.46 33.18 -21.34
CA ARG A 259 -12.25 34.26 -20.73
C ARG A 259 -13.18 34.96 -21.74
N THR A 260 -14.12 34.22 -22.32
CA THR A 260 -15.14 34.75 -23.25
C THR A 260 -16.54 34.82 -22.61
N LEU A 261 -17.35 35.79 -23.04
CA LEU A 261 -18.76 35.91 -22.64
C LEU A 261 -19.59 34.70 -23.14
N TRP A 262 -19.26 34.19 -24.33
CA TRP A 262 -19.91 33.01 -24.91
C TRP A 262 -19.67 31.74 -24.07
N ARG A 263 -18.47 31.57 -23.50
CA ARG A 263 -18.22 30.48 -22.54
C ARG A 263 -19.09 30.63 -21.29
N LYS A 264 -19.30 31.85 -20.77
CA LYS A 264 -20.17 32.09 -19.60
C LYS A 264 -21.66 31.86 -19.89
N ILE A 265 -22.11 32.08 -21.13
CA ILE A 265 -23.47 31.70 -21.58
C ILE A 265 -23.60 30.17 -21.62
N ARG A 266 -22.62 29.45 -22.18
CA ARG A 266 -22.59 27.98 -22.14
C ARG A 266 -22.56 27.42 -20.71
N GLU A 267 -21.75 28.02 -19.83
CA GLU A 267 -21.66 27.68 -18.40
C GLU A 267 -23.03 27.79 -17.70
N ALA A 268 -23.78 28.86 -17.98
CA ALA A 268 -25.13 29.03 -17.45
C ALA A 268 -26.15 28.02 -18.03
N TYR A 269 -26.07 27.69 -19.33
CA TYR A 269 -26.98 26.73 -19.95
C TYR A 269 -26.71 25.29 -19.49
N ILE A 270 -25.45 24.89 -19.40
CA ILE A 270 -25.05 23.59 -18.82
C ILE A 270 -25.51 23.50 -17.36
N ALA A 271 -25.41 24.58 -16.57
CA ALA A 271 -25.89 24.59 -15.20
C ALA A 271 -27.42 24.37 -15.08
N LEU A 272 -28.22 24.98 -15.96
CA LEU A 272 -29.67 24.72 -16.05
C LEU A 272 -29.97 23.25 -16.40
N ILE A 273 -29.23 22.67 -17.34
CA ILE A 273 -29.37 21.26 -17.75
C ILE A 273 -29.00 20.31 -16.60
N LEU A 274 -27.93 20.60 -15.86
CA LEU A 274 -27.50 19.80 -14.71
C LEU A 274 -28.56 19.77 -13.59
N ASP A 275 -29.04 20.93 -13.15
CA ASP A 275 -30.06 21.03 -12.08
C ASP A 275 -31.44 20.51 -12.50
N HIS A 276 -31.76 20.48 -13.80
CA HIS A 276 -32.97 19.82 -14.31
C HIS A 276 -32.86 18.28 -14.32
N ARG A 277 -31.65 17.72 -14.40
CA ARG A 277 -31.43 16.26 -14.55
C ARG A 277 -31.01 15.54 -13.27
N TYR A 278 -30.28 16.19 -12.38
CA TYR A 278 -29.64 15.56 -11.23
C TYR A 278 -30.03 16.25 -9.93
N SER A 279 -30.14 15.49 -8.85
CA SER A 279 -30.43 16.05 -7.54
C SER A 279 -29.31 16.99 -7.07
N LYS A 280 -29.68 17.97 -6.24
CA LYS A 280 -28.75 18.90 -5.60
C LYS A 280 -27.57 18.20 -4.92
N ASP A 281 -27.83 17.09 -4.23
CA ASP A 281 -26.80 16.27 -3.60
C ASP A 281 -25.84 15.61 -4.59
N ARG A 282 -26.29 15.18 -5.78
CA ARG A 282 -25.41 14.61 -6.81
C ARG A 282 -24.57 15.68 -7.51
N ILE A 283 -25.13 16.88 -7.70
CA ILE A 283 -24.40 18.07 -8.19
C ILE A 283 -23.34 18.50 -7.17
N LEU A 284 -23.71 18.54 -5.88
CA LEU A 284 -22.81 18.86 -4.78
C LEU A 284 -21.74 17.78 -4.60
N GLU A 285 -22.06 16.49 -4.68
CA GLU A 285 -21.09 15.39 -4.68
C GLU A 285 -20.06 15.54 -5.80
N ALA A 286 -20.52 15.82 -7.02
CA ALA A 286 -19.64 16.07 -8.15
C ALA A 286 -18.73 17.29 -7.90
N TYR A 287 -19.27 18.40 -7.39
CA TYR A 287 -18.49 19.59 -7.03
C TYR A 287 -17.42 19.32 -5.96
N LEU A 288 -17.79 18.62 -4.87
CA LEU A 288 -16.92 18.31 -3.75
C LEU A 288 -15.76 17.38 -4.10
N ASN A 289 -15.90 16.60 -5.19
CA ASN A 289 -14.85 15.73 -5.72
C ASN A 289 -14.07 16.36 -6.89
N GLU A 290 -14.64 17.35 -7.59
CA GLU A 290 -14.02 18.00 -8.75
C GLU A 290 -13.19 19.22 -8.43
N VAL A 291 -13.52 19.99 -7.38
CA VAL A 291 -12.88 21.29 -7.17
C VAL A 291 -11.37 21.18 -6.95
N TYR A 292 -10.57 21.81 -7.81
CA TYR A 292 -9.13 21.98 -7.62
C TYR A 292 -8.85 22.69 -6.29
N LEU A 293 -7.97 22.13 -5.46
CA LEU A 293 -7.64 22.64 -4.12
C LEU A 293 -6.13 22.73 -3.85
N GLY A 294 -5.27 22.26 -4.74
CA GLY A 294 -3.82 22.40 -4.56
C GLY A 294 -2.98 21.68 -5.61
N GLN A 295 -1.67 21.78 -5.44
CA GLN A 295 -0.69 21.10 -6.29
C GLN A 295 0.24 20.26 -5.39
N SER A 296 0.41 18.98 -5.71
CA SER A 296 1.43 18.13 -5.11
C SER A 296 2.43 17.73 -6.19
N ARG A 297 3.62 18.35 -6.19
CA ARG A 297 4.66 18.15 -7.21
C ARG A 297 4.10 18.45 -8.62
N GLY A 298 4.11 17.48 -9.53
CA GLY A 298 3.54 17.61 -10.87
C GLY A 298 2.01 17.48 -10.93
N GLN A 299 1.37 16.98 -9.87
CA GLN A 299 -0.04 16.60 -9.88
C GLN A 299 -0.95 17.66 -9.26
N ALA A 300 -2.00 18.03 -9.99
CA ALA A 300 -3.12 18.84 -9.52
C ALA A 300 -4.02 18.00 -8.59
N ILE A 301 -4.43 18.59 -7.48
CA ILE A 301 -5.16 17.92 -6.41
C ILE A 301 -6.59 18.44 -6.38
N HIS A 302 -7.52 17.57 -6.75
CA HIS A 302 -8.94 17.85 -6.89
C HIS A 302 -9.74 17.11 -5.80
N GLY A 303 -10.79 17.77 -5.33
CA GLY A 303 -11.72 17.25 -4.33
C GLY A 303 -11.26 17.42 -2.88
N PHE A 304 -12.22 17.72 -2.00
CA PHE A 304 -11.99 17.94 -0.57
C PHE A 304 -11.40 16.70 0.13
N GLY A 305 -11.79 15.50 -0.28
CA GLY A 305 -11.29 14.24 0.29
C GLY A 305 -9.79 14.03 0.14
N LEU A 306 -9.21 14.42 -1.00
CA LEU A 306 -7.76 14.33 -1.23
C LEU A 306 -7.01 15.54 -0.63
N ALA A 307 -7.62 16.72 -0.69
CA ALA A 307 -7.06 17.93 -0.07
C ALA A 307 -6.91 17.81 1.45
N ALA A 308 -7.85 17.15 2.14
CA ALA A 308 -7.74 16.84 3.57
C ALA A 308 -6.48 16.02 3.89
N ARG A 309 -6.23 14.96 3.11
CA ARG A 309 -5.03 14.12 3.26
C ARG A 309 -3.75 14.88 2.93
N LEU A 310 -3.74 15.71 1.88
CA LEU A 310 -2.58 16.52 1.51
C LEU A 310 -2.22 17.53 2.61
N TYR A 311 -3.17 18.34 3.09
CA TYR A 311 -2.87 19.45 3.99
C TYR A 311 -2.79 19.03 5.46
N PHE A 312 -3.53 18.01 5.90
CA PHE A 312 -3.66 17.65 7.31
C PHE A 312 -3.29 16.19 7.63
N GLY A 313 -2.98 15.37 6.64
CA GLY A 313 -2.65 13.95 6.84
C GLY A 313 -3.84 13.09 7.32
N GLN A 314 -5.06 13.63 7.23
CA GLN A 314 -6.28 13.10 7.85
C GLN A 314 -7.42 12.92 6.81
N PRO A 315 -8.36 11.99 7.04
CA PRO A 315 -9.65 11.95 6.35
C PRO A 315 -10.46 13.24 6.55
N ILE A 316 -11.34 13.57 5.61
CA ILE A 316 -12.17 14.79 5.65
C ILE A 316 -13.14 14.81 6.86
N GLN A 317 -13.49 13.62 7.37
CA GLN A 317 -14.38 13.40 8.52
C GLN A 317 -13.77 13.83 9.86
N GLU A 318 -12.44 13.90 9.94
CA GLU A 318 -11.70 14.25 11.16
C GLU A 318 -11.30 15.72 11.25
N LEU A 319 -11.45 16.46 10.15
CA LEU A 319 -11.01 17.85 10.11
C LEU A 319 -11.89 18.71 11.02
N ARG A 320 -11.23 19.49 11.86
CA ARG A 320 -11.89 20.49 12.71
C ARG A 320 -12.50 21.59 11.86
N ILE A 321 -13.45 22.32 12.46
CA ILE A 321 -14.12 23.48 11.85
C ILE A 321 -13.10 24.49 11.27
N ASP A 322 -11.98 24.76 11.96
CA ASP A 322 -10.91 25.63 11.46
C ASP A 322 -10.17 25.09 10.22
N GLN A 323 -10.07 23.77 10.08
CA GLN A 323 -9.42 23.09 8.94
C GLN A 323 -10.39 22.96 7.75
N LEU A 324 -11.66 22.64 8.00
CA LEU A 324 -12.74 22.64 7.01
C LEU A 324 -12.93 24.04 6.40
N ALA A 325 -12.98 25.08 7.23
CA ALA A 325 -13.08 26.47 6.81
C ALA A 325 -11.86 26.95 5.99
N LEU A 326 -10.68 26.35 6.19
CA LEU A 326 -9.52 26.61 5.35
C LEU A 326 -9.71 26.04 3.94
N LEU A 327 -10.09 24.76 3.81
CA LEU A 327 -10.30 24.13 2.50
C LEU A 327 -11.41 24.85 1.71
N VAL A 328 -12.55 25.15 2.36
CA VAL A 328 -13.63 25.95 1.76
C VAL A 328 -13.14 27.34 1.37
N GLY A 329 -12.34 27.98 2.23
CA GLY A 329 -11.71 29.26 1.94
C GLY A 329 -10.84 29.24 0.68
N MET A 330 -10.13 28.14 0.44
CA MET A 330 -9.19 27.99 -0.69
C MET A 330 -9.88 27.86 -2.05
N VAL A 331 -11.10 27.32 -2.13
CA VAL A 331 -11.91 27.14 -3.36
C VAL A 331 -11.84 28.34 -4.31
N LYS A 332 -12.00 29.56 -3.78
CA LYS A 332 -11.99 30.83 -4.53
C LYS A 332 -10.68 31.14 -5.26
N GLY A 333 -9.57 30.49 -4.89
CA GLY A 333 -8.27 30.70 -5.52
C GLY A 333 -7.17 29.86 -4.87
N PRO A 334 -7.10 28.54 -5.13
CA PRO A 334 -6.28 27.61 -4.33
C PRO A 334 -4.79 27.93 -4.37
N SER A 335 -4.27 28.38 -5.52
CA SER A 335 -2.87 28.80 -5.68
C SER A 335 -2.55 30.14 -4.99
N TYR A 336 -3.56 30.98 -4.72
CA TYR A 336 -3.41 32.29 -4.07
C TYR A 336 -3.57 32.21 -2.55
N TYR A 337 -4.48 31.33 -2.08
CA TYR A 337 -4.73 31.01 -0.68
C TYR A 337 -3.98 29.74 -0.22
N ASN A 338 -2.97 29.29 -0.98
CA ASN A 338 -2.19 28.10 -0.65
C ASN A 338 -1.51 28.27 0.73
N PRO A 339 -1.80 27.45 1.74
CA PRO A 339 -1.36 27.69 3.11
C PRO A 339 0.13 27.47 3.32
N ILE A 340 0.78 26.70 2.44
CA ILE A 340 2.23 26.42 2.46
C ILE A 340 3.01 27.63 1.95
N ARG A 341 2.54 28.25 0.86
CA ARG A 341 3.22 29.39 0.20
C ARG A 341 2.81 30.75 0.75
N PHE A 342 1.56 30.90 1.20
CA PHE A 342 0.97 32.18 1.59
C PHE A 342 0.11 32.06 2.88
N PRO A 343 0.68 31.60 4.01
CA PRO A 343 -0.07 31.32 5.24
C PRO A 343 -0.95 32.49 5.71
N GLU A 344 -0.44 33.72 5.71
CA GLU A 344 -1.23 34.91 6.12
C GLU A 344 -2.47 35.16 5.25
N ARG A 345 -2.39 34.88 3.94
CA ARG A 345 -3.56 35.00 3.04
C ARG A 345 -4.56 33.88 3.30
N ALA A 346 -4.05 32.67 3.52
CA ALA A 346 -4.83 31.48 3.82
C ALA A 346 -5.60 31.64 5.14
N LYS A 347 -4.90 32.08 6.21
CA LYS A 347 -5.48 32.38 7.53
C LYS A 347 -6.57 33.45 7.42
N LYS A 348 -6.26 34.60 6.82
CA LYS A 348 -7.25 35.70 6.65
C LYS A 348 -8.48 35.29 5.83
N ARG A 349 -8.37 34.30 4.93
CA ARG A 349 -9.50 33.74 4.17
C ARG A 349 -10.28 32.69 4.98
N ARG A 350 -9.61 31.81 5.74
CA ARG A 350 -10.23 30.89 6.72
C ARG A 350 -11.06 31.66 7.75
N ASP A 351 -10.47 32.69 8.37
CA ASP A 351 -11.12 33.47 9.43
C ASP A 351 -12.35 34.24 8.92
N LEU A 352 -12.38 34.58 7.62
CA LEU A 352 -13.57 35.10 6.94
C LEU A 352 -14.65 34.03 6.74
N VAL A 353 -14.30 32.79 6.41
CA VAL A 353 -15.26 31.67 6.32
C VAL A 353 -15.89 31.41 7.69
N LEU A 354 -15.07 31.26 8.74
CA LEU A 354 -15.53 31.08 10.12
C LEU A 354 -16.51 32.18 10.55
N ARG A 355 -16.22 33.44 10.20
CA ARG A 355 -17.11 34.57 10.50
C ARG A 355 -18.43 34.51 9.76
N LEU A 356 -18.42 34.07 8.50
CA LEU A 356 -19.64 33.93 7.69
C LEU A 356 -20.53 32.79 8.20
N MET A 357 -19.96 31.71 8.74
CA MET A 357 -20.69 30.64 9.42
C MET A 357 -21.32 31.14 10.72
N MET A 358 -20.56 31.84 11.57
CA MET A 358 -21.08 32.46 12.80
C MET A 358 -22.23 33.45 12.51
N GLN A 359 -22.10 34.27 11.47
CA GLN A 359 -23.15 35.21 11.03
C GLN A 359 -24.43 34.53 10.47
N GLN A 360 -24.40 33.22 10.22
CA GLN A 360 -25.53 32.41 9.77
C GLN A 360 -26.06 31.46 10.85
N GLY A 361 -25.53 31.53 12.08
CA GLY A 361 -25.93 30.68 13.20
C GLY A 361 -25.33 29.27 13.19
N THR A 362 -24.54 28.91 12.18
CA THR A 362 -23.83 27.62 12.08
C THR A 362 -22.77 27.42 13.16
N LEU A 363 -22.24 28.52 13.73
CA LEU A 363 -21.27 28.51 14.83
C LEU A 363 -21.69 29.50 15.92
N THR A 364 -21.49 29.13 17.17
CA THR A 364 -21.53 30.09 18.29
C THR A 364 -20.30 31.01 18.25
N ALA A 365 -20.38 32.15 18.97
CA ALA A 365 -19.25 33.06 19.11
C ALA A 365 -18.02 32.37 19.76
N SER A 366 -18.25 31.48 20.74
CA SER A 366 -17.16 30.75 21.42
C SER A 366 -16.44 29.78 20.48
N GLU A 367 -17.18 29.09 19.61
CA GLU A 367 -16.59 28.21 18.58
C GLU A 367 -15.84 29.02 17.51
N TYR A 368 -16.38 30.19 17.10
CA TYR A 368 -15.69 31.10 16.19
C TYR A 368 -14.35 31.59 16.77
N ASP A 369 -14.32 32.07 18.01
CA ASP A 369 -13.08 32.57 18.64
C ASP A 369 -12.07 31.43 18.87
N MET A 370 -12.53 30.24 19.26
CA MET A 370 -11.67 29.05 19.40
C MET A 370 -11.10 28.57 18.05
N ALA A 371 -11.88 28.65 16.96
CA ALA A 371 -11.44 28.25 15.63
C ALA A 371 -10.51 29.29 14.99
N ALA A 372 -10.79 30.59 15.16
CA ALA A 372 -10.01 31.68 14.57
C ALA A 372 -8.65 31.88 15.28
N SER A 373 -8.58 31.65 16.59
CA SER A 373 -7.33 31.76 17.36
C SER A 373 -6.28 30.70 17.01
N ARG A 374 -6.69 29.52 16.49
CA ARG A 374 -5.78 28.45 16.07
C ARG A 374 -4.85 28.85 14.92
N SER A 375 -3.67 28.23 14.87
CA SER A 375 -2.78 28.24 13.71
C SER A 375 -3.45 27.52 12.50
N LEU A 376 -2.79 27.50 11.34
CA LEU A 376 -3.30 26.75 10.18
C LEU A 376 -3.19 25.23 10.34
N ASP A 377 -2.33 24.75 11.25
CA ASP A 377 -2.21 23.35 11.66
C ASP A 377 -2.13 22.34 10.48
N ILE A 378 -1.30 22.66 9.49
CA ILE A 378 -1.00 21.82 8.31
C ILE A 378 0.23 20.94 8.54
N GLN A 379 0.38 19.87 7.76
CA GLN A 379 1.59 19.04 7.74
C GLN A 379 2.83 19.88 7.38
N ASP A 380 3.96 19.68 8.09
CA ASP A 380 5.25 20.31 7.77
C ASP A 380 5.77 19.93 6.38
N ASN A 381 5.51 18.67 5.97
CA ASN A 381 5.85 18.13 4.66
C ASN A 381 4.58 17.54 4.00
N PRO A 382 3.72 18.38 3.37
CA PRO A 382 2.45 17.96 2.78
C PRO A 382 2.61 16.82 1.77
N GLN A 383 2.01 15.68 2.12
CA GLN A 383 2.03 14.47 1.31
C GLN A 383 0.73 13.69 1.51
N ILE A 384 0.27 13.01 0.45
CA ILE A 384 -0.97 12.23 0.45
C ILE A 384 -0.79 10.90 1.22
N ALA A 385 0.35 10.25 1.01
CA ALA A 385 0.73 8.99 1.67
C ALA A 385 2.26 8.79 1.62
N SER A 386 2.77 7.95 2.50
CA SER A 386 4.18 7.49 2.49
C SER A 386 4.45 6.60 1.28
N ARG A 387 5.27 7.05 0.32
CA ARG A 387 5.54 6.30 -0.92
C ARG A 387 6.19 4.94 -0.64
N GLN A 388 5.58 3.86 -1.15
CA GLN A 388 6.10 2.49 -1.03
C GLN A 388 6.50 1.87 -2.38
N PRO A 389 7.45 2.46 -3.13
CA PRO A 389 7.70 2.12 -4.53
C PRO A 389 8.16 0.66 -4.72
N ALA A 390 9.01 0.13 -3.84
CA ALA A 390 9.49 -1.25 -3.95
C ALA A 390 8.33 -2.26 -3.83
N TYR A 391 7.44 -2.06 -2.85
CA TYR A 391 6.24 -2.88 -2.66
C TYR A 391 5.23 -2.67 -3.80
N PHE A 392 5.04 -1.42 -4.26
CA PHE A 392 4.12 -1.09 -5.35
C PHE A 392 4.55 -1.71 -6.69
N GLN A 393 5.85 -1.94 -6.92
CA GLN A 393 6.32 -2.71 -8.08
C GLN A 393 5.89 -4.19 -8.00
N GLN A 394 6.02 -4.84 -6.84
CA GLN A 394 5.48 -6.20 -6.64
C GLN A 394 3.95 -6.24 -6.77
N LEU A 395 3.25 -5.25 -6.23
CA LEU A 395 1.80 -5.14 -6.34
C LEU A 395 1.34 -4.98 -7.80
N LYS A 396 2.06 -4.20 -8.62
CA LYS A 396 1.79 -4.05 -10.07
C LYS A 396 2.00 -5.38 -10.84
N ILE A 397 3.00 -6.18 -10.47
CA ILE A 397 3.20 -7.52 -11.03
C ILE A 397 2.01 -8.41 -10.67
N GLU A 398 1.63 -8.48 -9.40
CA GLU A 398 0.52 -9.32 -8.93
C GLU A 398 -0.85 -8.90 -9.45
N LEU A 399 -1.13 -7.61 -9.61
CA LEU A 399 -2.36 -7.14 -10.25
C LEU A 399 -2.43 -7.62 -11.72
N ARG A 400 -1.31 -7.52 -12.46
CA ARG A 400 -1.24 -8.03 -13.84
C ARG A 400 -1.37 -9.55 -13.93
N GLU A 401 -0.74 -10.30 -13.02
CA GLU A 401 -0.81 -11.78 -13.00
C GLU A 401 -2.19 -12.32 -12.57
N LYS A 402 -2.85 -11.67 -11.61
CA LYS A 402 -4.01 -12.23 -10.89
C LYS A 402 -5.36 -11.63 -11.29
N VAL A 403 -5.36 -10.40 -11.83
CA VAL A 403 -6.57 -9.65 -12.18
C VAL A 403 -6.62 -9.38 -13.70
N GLY A 404 -5.47 -9.23 -14.35
CA GLY A 404 -5.35 -9.12 -15.80
C GLY A 404 -6.20 -7.98 -16.38
N GLU A 405 -6.94 -8.25 -17.45
CA GLU A 405 -7.79 -7.27 -18.15
C GLU A 405 -8.95 -6.72 -17.30
N ALA A 406 -9.29 -7.35 -16.17
CA ALA A 406 -10.26 -6.80 -15.22
C ALA A 406 -9.67 -5.65 -14.36
N PHE A 407 -8.35 -5.43 -14.40
CA PHE A 407 -7.70 -4.31 -13.70
C PHE A 407 -7.78 -3.01 -14.52
N GLN A 408 -8.91 -2.32 -14.40
CA GLN A 408 -9.08 -0.97 -14.93
C GLN A 408 -8.62 0.05 -13.88
N SER A 409 -7.52 0.74 -14.14
CA SER A 409 -6.84 1.58 -13.13
C SER A 409 -7.53 2.91 -12.83
N ASP A 410 -8.48 3.28 -13.69
CA ASP A 410 -9.20 4.54 -13.83
C ASP A 410 -10.67 4.49 -13.33
N VAL A 411 -11.18 3.31 -12.96
CA VAL A 411 -12.54 3.14 -12.39
C VAL A 411 -12.58 3.19 -10.86
N GLY A 412 -11.53 3.70 -10.21
CA GLY A 412 -11.50 3.96 -8.76
C GLY A 412 -11.41 2.72 -7.87
N LEU A 413 -10.79 1.64 -8.35
CA LEU A 413 -10.67 0.38 -7.60
C LEU A 413 -10.03 0.55 -6.22
N LYS A 414 -10.57 -0.15 -5.21
CA LYS A 414 -9.96 -0.32 -3.89
C LYS A 414 -9.11 -1.58 -3.88
N VAL A 415 -7.80 -1.45 -3.65
CA VAL A 415 -6.84 -2.55 -3.58
C VAL A 415 -6.37 -2.72 -2.14
N PHE A 416 -6.64 -3.88 -1.54
CA PHE A 416 -6.15 -4.23 -0.21
C PHE A 416 -4.92 -5.14 -0.33
N THR A 417 -3.90 -4.85 0.48
CA THR A 417 -2.60 -5.51 0.42
C THR A 417 -2.28 -6.25 1.72
N SER A 418 -1.19 -7.00 1.73
CA SER A 418 -0.69 -7.69 2.93
C SER A 418 0.30 -6.87 3.77
N LEU A 419 0.68 -5.66 3.31
CA LEU A 419 1.71 -4.83 3.92
C LEU A 419 1.34 -4.49 5.37
N ASP A 420 2.26 -4.73 6.28
CA ASP A 420 2.19 -4.34 7.68
C ASP A 420 2.84 -2.94 7.82
N PRO A 421 2.06 -1.90 8.19
CA PRO A 421 2.59 -0.53 8.27
C PRO A 421 3.76 -0.37 9.24
N VAL A 422 3.78 -1.16 10.33
CA VAL A 422 4.82 -1.13 11.37
C VAL A 422 6.05 -1.90 10.90
N SER A 423 5.89 -3.11 10.34
CA SER A 423 7.01 -3.87 9.75
C SER A 423 7.68 -3.07 8.63
N GLN A 424 6.92 -2.37 7.78
CA GLN A 424 7.48 -1.51 6.74
C GLN A 424 8.26 -0.33 7.34
N HIS A 425 7.66 0.40 8.30
CA HIS A 425 8.30 1.56 8.92
C HIS A 425 9.61 1.18 9.61
N GLU A 426 9.61 0.15 10.47
CA GLU A 426 10.79 -0.22 11.23
C GLU A 426 11.90 -0.83 10.37
N LEU A 427 11.55 -1.50 9.27
CA LEU A 427 12.54 -2.02 8.32
C LEU A 427 13.21 -0.90 7.52
N GLU A 428 12.45 0.13 7.15
CA GLU A 428 12.96 1.37 6.58
C GLU A 428 13.89 2.12 7.55
N GLN A 429 13.47 2.30 8.81
CA GLN A 429 14.30 2.95 9.83
C GLN A 429 15.59 2.16 10.12
N ALA A 430 15.51 0.83 10.23
CA ALA A 430 16.69 -0.01 10.41
C ALA A 430 17.71 0.15 9.27
N ILE A 431 17.23 0.20 8.02
CA ILE A 431 18.05 0.42 6.83
C ILE A 431 18.65 1.84 6.81
N ALA A 432 17.83 2.87 6.99
CA ALA A 432 18.26 4.27 7.00
C ALA A 432 19.28 4.58 8.11
N LYS A 433 19.12 3.96 9.29
CA LYS A 433 20.00 4.11 10.46
C LYS A 433 21.29 3.31 10.35
N LYS A 434 21.27 2.09 9.77
CA LYS A 434 22.45 1.21 9.72
C LYS A 434 23.33 1.33 8.49
N ILE A 435 22.80 1.62 7.32
CA ILE A 435 23.65 1.73 6.12
C ILE A 435 24.69 2.86 6.24
N PRO A 436 24.38 4.06 6.75
CA PRO A 436 25.39 5.10 7.00
C PRO A 436 26.47 4.67 8.00
N GLN A 437 26.11 3.94 9.06
CA GLN A 437 27.06 3.40 10.04
C GLN A 437 28.01 2.39 9.39
N LEU A 438 27.49 1.47 8.57
CA LEU A 438 28.26 0.42 7.89
C LEU A 438 29.05 0.93 6.67
N ALA A 439 28.63 2.04 6.05
CA ALA A 439 29.33 2.71 4.95
C ALA A 439 30.71 3.27 5.35
N SER A 440 31.00 3.41 6.65
CA SER A 440 32.35 3.69 7.17
C SER A 440 33.36 2.58 6.79
N VAL A 441 32.91 1.33 6.71
CA VAL A 441 33.74 0.15 6.38
C VAL A 441 33.65 -0.21 4.90
N ALA A 442 32.44 -0.14 4.32
CA ALA A 442 32.15 -0.58 2.94
C ALA A 442 32.20 0.53 1.88
N GLY A 443 32.31 1.80 2.29
CA GLY A 443 32.24 2.98 1.44
C GLY A 443 30.82 3.48 1.18
N LYS A 444 30.71 4.75 0.74
CA LYS A 444 29.44 5.48 0.54
C LYS A 444 28.48 4.86 -0.51
N SER A 445 28.99 3.98 -1.37
CA SER A 445 28.20 3.24 -2.37
C SER A 445 27.69 1.88 -1.87
N LEU A 446 27.81 1.57 -0.57
CA LEU A 446 27.02 0.51 0.07
C LEU A 446 25.53 0.78 -0.15
N GLU A 447 24.79 -0.26 -0.56
CA GLU A 447 23.34 -0.32 -0.68
C GLU A 447 22.81 -1.48 0.16
N GLY A 448 21.48 -1.54 0.31
CA GLY A 448 20.81 -2.64 0.98
C GLY A 448 19.39 -2.84 0.49
N ALA A 449 18.88 -4.04 0.73
CA ALA A 449 17.52 -4.44 0.40
C ALA A 449 17.00 -5.41 1.45
N ALA A 450 15.70 -5.39 1.70
CA ALA A 450 15.08 -6.32 2.63
C ALA A 450 13.65 -6.68 2.23
N VAL A 451 13.23 -7.88 2.61
CA VAL A 451 11.86 -8.38 2.50
C VAL A 451 11.50 -9.07 3.80
N ALA A 452 10.40 -8.66 4.43
CA ALA A 452 9.78 -9.40 5.52
C ALA A 452 8.50 -10.04 5.00
N VAL A 453 8.36 -11.35 5.22
CA VAL A 453 7.17 -12.11 4.82
C VAL A 453 6.61 -12.85 6.02
N ASP A 454 5.29 -13.00 6.05
CA ASP A 454 4.58 -13.81 7.00
C ASP A 454 5.05 -15.27 6.90
N ARG A 455 5.46 -15.79 8.05
CA ARG A 455 6.06 -17.12 8.19
C ARG A 455 5.12 -18.23 7.72
N HIS A 456 3.81 -18.07 7.90
CA HIS A 456 2.82 -19.13 7.69
C HIS A 456 2.04 -19.03 6.37
N SER A 457 1.70 -17.80 5.96
CA SER A 457 0.89 -17.50 4.77
C SER A 457 1.70 -17.00 3.56
N GLY A 458 2.98 -16.66 3.74
CA GLY A 458 3.81 -16.07 2.67
C GLY A 458 3.45 -14.63 2.32
N GLU A 459 2.49 -14.03 3.01
CA GLU A 459 2.08 -12.64 2.83
C GLU A 459 3.23 -11.66 3.05
N ILE A 460 3.49 -10.77 2.11
CA ILE A 460 4.62 -9.84 2.19
C ILE A 460 4.23 -8.71 3.17
N ARG A 461 4.90 -8.69 4.33
CA ARG A 461 4.68 -7.71 5.40
C ARG A 461 5.45 -6.42 5.15
N ALA A 462 6.68 -6.50 4.61
CA ALA A 462 7.48 -5.33 4.24
C ALA A 462 8.43 -5.60 3.06
N MET A 463 8.76 -4.56 2.30
CA MET A 463 9.73 -4.60 1.21
C MET A 463 10.48 -3.27 1.05
N VAL A 464 11.81 -3.31 1.08
CA VAL A 464 12.69 -2.14 0.90
C VAL A 464 13.74 -2.43 -0.19
N GLY A 465 13.75 -1.62 -1.25
CA GLY A 465 14.56 -1.86 -2.47
C GLY A 465 15.89 -1.12 -2.58
N GLY A 466 16.27 -0.30 -1.58
CA GLY A 466 17.48 0.52 -1.58
C GLY A 466 17.62 1.34 -0.31
N LYS A 467 18.78 1.96 -0.08
CA LYS A 467 19.02 2.78 1.14
C LYS A 467 18.26 4.10 1.20
N ARG A 468 17.75 4.57 0.06
CA ARG A 468 16.88 5.74 -0.05
C ARG A 468 15.43 5.25 -0.05
N THR A 469 14.82 5.19 1.14
CA THR A 469 13.42 4.80 1.29
C THR A 469 12.50 5.82 0.61
N GLY A 470 11.35 5.39 0.10
CA GLY A 470 10.44 6.22 -0.70
C GLY A 470 10.95 6.71 -2.08
N TYR A 471 12.21 6.48 -2.44
CA TYR A 471 12.76 6.74 -3.78
C TYR A 471 12.35 5.64 -4.76
N ASP A 472 11.95 6.05 -5.96
CA ASP A 472 11.48 5.14 -7.01
C ASP A 472 12.57 4.95 -8.07
N GLY A 473 12.83 3.70 -8.43
CA GLY A 473 14.00 3.31 -9.21
C GLY A 473 14.33 1.83 -9.03
N PHE A 474 15.60 1.47 -9.20
CA PHE A 474 16.05 0.08 -9.19
C PHE A 474 15.78 -0.62 -7.85
N ASN A 475 14.85 -1.56 -7.86
CA ASN A 475 14.36 -2.26 -6.68
C ASN A 475 15.16 -3.53 -6.42
N ARG A 476 16.16 -3.42 -5.55
CA ARG A 476 17.09 -4.52 -5.25
C ARG A 476 16.42 -5.70 -4.55
N ALA A 477 15.21 -5.55 -3.99
CA ALA A 477 14.46 -6.68 -3.42
C ALA A 477 13.92 -7.64 -4.50
N LEU A 478 13.56 -7.11 -5.68
CA LEU A 478 13.00 -7.87 -6.81
C LEU A 478 13.98 -8.07 -7.97
N ASN A 479 15.00 -7.21 -8.13
CA ASN A 479 15.80 -7.14 -9.36
C ASN A 479 17.31 -7.35 -9.15
N ALA A 480 17.83 -7.29 -7.92
CA ALA A 480 19.24 -7.57 -7.66
C ALA A 480 19.44 -9.06 -7.39
N SER A 481 19.58 -9.87 -8.45
CA SER A 481 20.03 -11.25 -8.30
C SER A 481 21.52 -11.25 -7.88
N ARG A 482 21.83 -11.83 -6.72
CA ARG A 482 23.14 -11.71 -6.03
C ARG A 482 23.56 -13.02 -5.41
N GLN A 483 24.87 -13.25 -5.26
CA GLN A 483 25.38 -14.53 -4.79
C GLN A 483 24.96 -14.77 -3.33
N ILE A 484 24.15 -15.80 -3.07
CA ILE A 484 23.58 -16.04 -1.73
C ILE A 484 24.59 -16.64 -0.74
N GLY A 485 25.65 -17.25 -1.25
CA GLY A 485 26.74 -17.81 -0.46
C GLY A 485 26.26 -18.82 0.60
N SER A 486 26.71 -18.65 1.84
CA SER A 486 26.32 -19.53 2.96
C SER A 486 24.82 -19.56 3.33
N LEU A 487 23.94 -18.83 2.64
CA LEU A 487 22.48 -19.05 2.72
C LEU A 487 21.99 -20.30 1.99
N ALA A 488 22.76 -20.89 1.05
CA ALA A 488 22.37 -22.13 0.38
C ALA A 488 22.41 -23.35 1.30
N LYS A 489 23.19 -23.27 2.39
CA LYS A 489 23.55 -24.43 3.22
C LYS A 489 22.35 -25.19 3.81
N PRO A 490 21.31 -24.55 4.40
CA PRO A 490 20.20 -25.28 4.99
C PRO A 490 19.52 -26.27 4.05
N ALA A 491 19.50 -26.03 2.73
CA ALA A 491 18.96 -27.01 1.77
C ALA A 491 19.79 -28.31 1.71
N VAL A 492 21.11 -28.24 1.87
CA VAL A 492 22.00 -29.42 1.96
C VAL A 492 21.69 -30.23 3.22
N TYR A 493 21.58 -29.56 4.37
CA TYR A 493 21.27 -30.20 5.65
C TYR A 493 19.83 -30.74 5.69
N LEU A 494 18.87 -30.06 5.06
CA LEU A 494 17.51 -30.55 4.86
C LEU A 494 17.50 -31.83 4.01
N THR A 495 18.24 -31.86 2.89
CA THR A 495 18.37 -33.05 2.02
C THR A 495 18.99 -34.25 2.75
N ALA A 496 19.80 -34.00 3.79
CA ALA A 496 20.27 -35.05 4.69
C ALA A 496 19.14 -35.51 5.64
N LEU A 497 18.47 -34.56 6.30
CA LEU A 497 17.44 -34.83 7.31
C LEU A 497 16.11 -35.36 6.72
N GLU A 498 15.92 -35.30 5.39
CA GLU A 498 14.91 -36.10 4.64
C GLU A 498 15.29 -37.60 4.54
N GLN A 499 16.44 -38.03 5.08
CA GLN A 499 16.88 -39.43 5.17
C GLN A 499 17.21 -39.81 6.64
N PRO A 500 16.20 -39.90 7.52
CA PRO A 500 16.39 -40.13 8.95
C PRO A 500 17.17 -41.42 9.28
N GLU A 501 17.01 -42.46 8.46
CA GLU A 501 17.74 -43.74 8.53
C GLU A 501 19.28 -43.60 8.49
N LYS A 502 19.78 -42.45 8.03
CA LYS A 502 21.21 -42.19 7.78
C LYS A 502 21.72 -40.92 8.45
N TYR A 503 20.87 -39.90 8.60
CA TYR A 503 21.27 -38.58 9.07
C TYR A 503 20.30 -38.03 10.11
N ASN A 504 20.85 -37.64 11.26
CA ASN A 504 20.17 -36.90 12.31
C ASN A 504 21.06 -35.72 12.75
N LEU A 505 20.63 -34.94 13.75
CA LEU A 505 21.38 -33.76 14.19
C LEU A 505 22.75 -34.07 14.81
N ALA A 506 22.94 -35.28 15.37
CA ALA A 506 24.19 -35.72 15.97
C ALA A 506 25.20 -36.27 14.95
N THR A 507 24.76 -36.74 13.78
CA THR A 507 25.59 -37.42 12.76
C THR A 507 26.91 -36.71 12.50
N THR A 508 28.01 -37.45 12.60
CA THR A 508 29.38 -36.97 12.42
C THR A 508 29.66 -36.64 10.95
N LEU A 509 30.17 -35.42 10.70
CA LEU A 509 30.69 -34.94 9.43
C LEU A 509 32.19 -34.61 9.57
N HIS A 510 32.95 -34.69 8.48
CA HIS A 510 34.41 -34.52 8.53
C HIS A 510 34.82 -33.11 8.09
N ASP A 511 35.37 -32.33 9.02
CA ASP A 511 36.05 -31.05 8.74
C ASP A 511 37.55 -31.27 8.52
N LYS A 512 37.87 -32.00 7.43
CA LYS A 512 39.22 -32.45 7.02
C LYS A 512 39.48 -32.02 5.56
N PRO A 513 40.73 -31.80 5.11
CA PRO A 513 41.01 -31.29 3.76
C PRO A 513 40.41 -32.17 2.65
N ILE A 514 39.69 -31.55 1.70
CA ILE A 514 39.12 -32.23 0.51
C ILE A 514 39.54 -31.51 -0.78
N SER A 515 39.68 -32.27 -1.86
CA SER A 515 40.04 -31.80 -3.20
C SER A 515 39.20 -32.52 -4.24
N LEU A 516 38.36 -31.79 -4.97
CA LEU A 516 37.45 -32.34 -5.98
C LEU A 516 37.99 -32.04 -7.38
N LYS A 517 38.19 -33.07 -8.20
CA LYS A 517 38.58 -32.91 -9.62
C LYS A 517 37.36 -32.48 -10.44
N GLY A 518 37.44 -31.35 -11.13
CA GLY A 518 36.43 -30.89 -12.07
C GLY A 518 36.55 -31.55 -13.45
N SER A 519 35.49 -31.48 -14.25
CA SER A 519 35.42 -32.09 -15.59
C SER A 519 36.42 -31.54 -16.63
N LYS A 520 37.13 -30.45 -16.31
CA LYS A 520 38.23 -29.88 -17.11
C LYS A 520 39.60 -30.04 -16.44
N GLY A 521 39.79 -31.06 -15.60
CA GLY A 521 41.05 -31.34 -14.89
C GLY A 521 41.34 -30.44 -13.68
N ASN A 522 40.86 -29.19 -13.67
CA ASN A 522 40.99 -28.25 -12.57
C ASN A 522 40.56 -28.85 -11.21
N VAL A 523 41.40 -28.71 -10.19
CA VAL A 523 41.10 -29.17 -8.82
C VAL A 523 40.49 -28.03 -7.99
N TRP A 524 39.37 -28.30 -7.31
CA TRP A 524 38.75 -27.38 -6.37
C TRP A 524 38.87 -27.91 -4.93
N SER A 525 39.61 -27.18 -4.10
CA SER A 525 39.82 -27.51 -2.68
C SER A 525 39.16 -26.45 -1.79
N PRO A 526 37.89 -26.62 -1.37
CA PRO A 526 37.20 -25.67 -0.51
C PRO A 526 37.89 -25.56 0.86
N ARG A 527 37.76 -24.39 1.50
CA ARG A 527 38.31 -24.10 2.83
C ARG A 527 37.26 -23.41 3.70
N ASN A 528 37.35 -23.58 5.01
CA ASN A 528 36.56 -22.79 5.96
C ASN A 528 36.98 -21.32 5.94
N TYR A 529 36.06 -20.43 6.34
CA TYR A 529 36.29 -18.98 6.38
C TYR A 529 37.50 -18.58 7.23
N ASP A 530 37.68 -19.24 8.38
CA ASP A 530 38.81 -19.04 9.30
C ASP A 530 40.07 -19.85 8.90
N ARG A 531 40.02 -20.58 7.78
CA ARG A 531 41.07 -21.44 7.24
C ARG A 531 41.51 -22.59 8.17
N LYS A 532 40.74 -22.90 9.23
CA LYS A 532 41.02 -24.00 10.17
C LYS A 532 40.15 -25.22 9.88
N PHE A 533 40.73 -26.39 10.12
CA PHE A 533 40.05 -27.69 10.13
C PHE A 533 39.79 -28.10 11.59
N ARG A 534 38.75 -28.90 11.84
CA ARG A 534 38.26 -29.24 13.19
C ARG A 534 38.26 -30.74 13.49
N GLY A 535 38.66 -31.58 12.54
CA GLY A 535 38.50 -33.02 12.69
C GLY A 535 37.05 -33.41 12.47
N ASP A 536 36.41 -34.01 13.46
CA ASP A 536 35.06 -34.57 13.33
C ASP A 536 34.04 -33.70 14.08
N VAL A 537 32.93 -33.37 13.42
CA VAL A 537 31.96 -32.37 13.90
C VAL A 537 30.51 -32.85 13.72
N PRO A 538 29.59 -32.63 14.69
CA PRO A 538 28.18 -33.00 14.54
C PRO A 538 27.48 -32.14 13.49
N LEU A 539 26.52 -32.74 12.79
CA LEU A 539 25.73 -32.11 11.72
C LEU A 539 25.14 -30.75 12.13
N TYR A 540 24.55 -30.65 13.33
CA TYR A 540 23.99 -29.38 13.83
C TYR A 540 25.06 -28.30 14.07
N ILE A 541 26.28 -28.67 14.51
CA ILE A 541 27.40 -27.73 14.72
C ILE A 541 27.93 -27.24 13.38
N ALA A 542 28.03 -28.12 12.38
CA ALA A 542 28.50 -27.77 11.05
C ALA A 542 27.60 -26.71 10.39
N LEU A 543 26.26 -26.84 10.54
CA LEU A 543 25.30 -25.82 10.10
C LEU A 543 25.35 -24.55 10.96
N ALA A 544 25.30 -24.67 12.30
CA ALA A 544 25.26 -23.52 13.22
C ALA A 544 26.51 -22.61 13.11
N LYS A 545 27.70 -23.22 13.02
CA LYS A 545 28.98 -22.53 12.80
C LYS A 545 29.26 -22.29 11.30
N SER A 546 28.37 -22.73 10.42
CA SER A 546 28.39 -22.49 8.97
C SER A 546 29.70 -22.94 8.30
N LEU A 547 30.22 -24.11 8.69
CA LEU A 547 31.47 -24.66 8.16
C LEU A 547 31.33 -24.98 6.66
N ASN A 548 32.36 -24.70 5.86
CA ASN A 548 32.32 -24.90 4.41
C ASN A 548 32.58 -26.37 4.05
N VAL A 549 33.66 -26.93 4.58
CA VAL A 549 34.17 -28.24 4.17
C VAL A 549 33.20 -29.38 4.48
N PRO A 550 32.66 -29.52 5.72
CA PRO A 550 31.60 -30.51 6.02
C PRO A 550 30.33 -30.36 5.18
N THR A 551 29.99 -29.14 4.74
CA THR A 551 28.80 -28.92 3.91
C THR A 551 29.01 -29.38 2.47
N VAL A 552 30.22 -29.21 1.92
CA VAL A 552 30.57 -29.75 0.59
C VAL A 552 30.69 -31.27 0.66
N GLU A 553 31.32 -31.80 1.71
CA GLU A 553 31.49 -33.22 1.96
C GLU A 553 30.14 -33.94 2.06
N LEU A 554 29.23 -33.45 2.90
CA LEU A 554 27.84 -33.90 2.98
C LEU A 554 27.09 -33.77 1.64
N GLY A 555 27.18 -32.61 0.97
CA GLY A 555 26.52 -32.39 -0.32
C GLY A 555 26.98 -33.36 -1.41
N MET A 556 28.26 -33.74 -1.42
CA MET A 556 28.79 -34.76 -2.33
C MET A 556 28.28 -36.17 -1.98
N ARG A 557 28.13 -36.53 -0.69
CA ARG A 557 27.50 -37.81 -0.28
C ARG A 557 26.03 -37.91 -0.68
N LEU A 558 25.28 -36.80 -0.60
CA LEU A 558 23.86 -36.73 -0.94
C LEU A 558 23.60 -36.70 -2.45
N GLY A 559 24.58 -36.27 -3.24
CA GLY A 559 24.49 -36.05 -4.68
C GLY A 559 23.90 -34.68 -5.04
N ILE A 560 24.47 -34.06 -6.07
CA ILE A 560 24.02 -32.77 -6.61
C ILE A 560 22.52 -32.78 -6.99
N PRO A 561 21.97 -33.78 -7.71
CA PRO A 561 20.56 -33.76 -8.12
C PRO A 561 19.58 -33.74 -6.94
N SER A 562 19.91 -34.41 -5.84
CA SER A 562 19.11 -34.44 -4.61
C SER A 562 18.96 -33.04 -4.03
N VAL A 563 20.08 -32.31 -3.86
CA VAL A 563 20.09 -30.96 -3.31
C VAL A 563 19.43 -29.95 -4.26
N VAL A 564 19.58 -30.11 -5.58
CA VAL A 564 18.84 -29.32 -6.58
C VAL A 564 17.33 -29.51 -6.39
N LYS A 565 16.86 -30.76 -6.30
CA LYS A 565 15.43 -31.08 -6.06
C LYS A 565 14.92 -30.50 -4.75
N THR A 566 15.73 -30.47 -3.68
CA THR A 566 15.35 -29.83 -2.42
C THR A 566 15.25 -28.30 -2.54
N LEU A 567 16.13 -27.65 -3.30
CA LEU A 567 16.01 -26.21 -3.59
C LEU A 567 14.76 -25.90 -4.42
N GLU A 568 14.42 -26.73 -5.41
CA GLU A 568 13.16 -26.66 -6.17
C GLU A 568 11.95 -26.78 -5.25
N LYS A 569 11.91 -27.82 -4.38
CA LYS A 569 10.86 -28.01 -3.35
C LYS A 569 10.70 -26.80 -2.41
N LEU A 570 11.78 -26.07 -2.12
CA LEU A 570 11.74 -24.85 -1.30
C LEU A 570 11.19 -23.62 -2.06
N GLY A 571 11.05 -23.68 -3.38
CA GLY A 571 10.56 -22.58 -4.22
C GLY A 571 11.64 -21.79 -4.95
N VAL A 572 12.84 -22.36 -5.15
CA VAL A 572 13.88 -21.78 -6.02
C VAL A 572 13.69 -22.26 -7.46
N ASP A 573 13.78 -21.37 -8.44
CA ASP A 573 13.76 -21.75 -9.86
C ASP A 573 15.03 -22.57 -10.19
N LYS A 574 14.82 -23.77 -10.76
CA LYS A 574 15.86 -24.67 -11.28
C LYS A 574 16.87 -23.94 -12.17
N ASN A 575 16.42 -22.99 -12.99
CA ASN A 575 17.26 -22.29 -13.97
C ASN A 575 18.31 -21.36 -13.33
N GLU A 576 18.06 -20.88 -12.10
CA GLU A 576 19.05 -20.11 -11.32
C GLU A 576 20.13 -21.03 -10.71
N ILE A 577 19.86 -22.33 -10.59
CA ILE A 577 20.72 -23.29 -9.89
C ILE A 577 21.70 -23.96 -10.86
N ARG A 578 22.96 -23.55 -10.82
CA ARG A 578 24.03 -24.25 -11.55
C ARG A 578 24.44 -25.55 -10.82
N PRO A 579 24.24 -26.75 -11.40
CA PRO A 579 24.49 -28.03 -10.72
C PRO A 579 25.99 -28.41 -10.70
N VAL A 580 26.75 -27.76 -9.83
CA VAL A 580 28.21 -27.99 -9.63
C VAL A 580 28.54 -27.96 -8.13
N PRO A 581 29.60 -28.65 -7.63
CA PRO A 581 29.85 -28.79 -6.19
C PRO A 581 29.93 -27.49 -5.36
N SER A 582 30.26 -26.36 -5.99
CA SER A 582 30.26 -25.05 -5.33
C SER A 582 28.85 -24.51 -4.99
N MET A 583 27.78 -25.10 -5.54
CA MET A 583 26.39 -24.74 -5.21
C MET A 583 26.06 -24.97 -3.73
N PHE A 584 26.69 -25.96 -3.09
CA PHE A 584 26.55 -26.25 -1.65
C PHE A 584 27.05 -25.10 -0.76
N LEU A 585 27.86 -24.20 -1.33
CA LEU A 585 28.33 -22.96 -0.70
C LEU A 585 27.66 -21.71 -1.32
N GLY A 586 26.60 -21.89 -2.10
CA GLY A 586 25.83 -20.83 -2.75
C GLY A 586 26.61 -20.10 -3.84
N SER A 587 27.22 -20.83 -4.78
CA SER A 587 27.82 -20.25 -6.00
C SER A 587 26.79 -19.94 -7.10
N PHE A 588 25.58 -19.54 -6.71
CA PHE A 588 24.49 -19.14 -7.59
C PHE A 588 23.80 -17.89 -7.02
N THR A 589 23.05 -17.21 -7.88
CA THR A 589 22.47 -15.90 -7.61
C THR A 589 20.97 -16.02 -7.35
N LEU A 590 20.46 -15.26 -6.39
CA LEU A 590 19.02 -15.03 -6.20
C LEU A 590 18.77 -13.60 -5.72
N THR A 591 17.55 -13.12 -5.93
CA THR A 591 17.01 -11.90 -5.35
C THR A 591 16.62 -12.10 -3.87
N PRO A 592 16.56 -11.02 -3.07
CA PRO A 592 16.02 -11.09 -1.70
C PRO A 592 14.61 -11.67 -1.61
N PHE A 593 13.77 -11.46 -2.63
CA PHE A 593 12.44 -12.08 -2.74
C PHE A 593 12.50 -13.61 -2.91
N GLN A 594 13.31 -14.12 -3.85
CA GLN A 594 13.49 -15.58 -4.04
C GLN A 594 14.11 -16.23 -2.78
N VAL A 595 15.03 -15.55 -2.11
CA VAL A 595 15.60 -16.01 -0.83
C VAL A 595 14.53 -16.04 0.27
N ALA A 596 13.65 -15.03 0.36
CA ALA A 596 12.55 -15.03 1.30
C ALA A 596 11.59 -16.21 1.07
N GLN A 597 11.25 -16.54 -0.18
CA GLN A 597 10.42 -17.72 -0.51
C GLN A 597 11.08 -19.02 -0.04
N MET A 598 12.38 -19.20 -0.30
CA MET A 598 13.13 -20.40 0.09
C MET A 598 13.14 -20.61 1.62
N TYR A 599 13.30 -19.53 2.40
CA TYR A 599 13.29 -19.61 3.86
C TYR A 599 11.87 -19.63 4.47
N GLN A 600 10.86 -19.09 3.79
CA GLN A 600 9.45 -19.25 4.16
C GLN A 600 9.09 -20.74 4.14
N THR A 601 9.27 -21.41 3.01
CA THR A 601 8.99 -22.86 2.87
C THR A 601 9.75 -23.70 3.88
N LEU A 602 11.05 -23.44 4.03
CA LEU A 602 11.92 -24.18 4.96
C LEU A 602 11.44 -24.06 6.41
N THR A 603 11.14 -22.84 6.86
CA THR A 603 10.89 -22.61 8.28
C THR A 603 9.43 -22.76 8.68
N ASN A 604 8.48 -22.71 7.73
CA ASN A 604 7.08 -23.07 7.90
C ASN A 604 6.87 -24.60 8.02
N SER A 605 7.84 -25.33 8.59
CA SER A 605 7.87 -26.80 8.70
C SER A 605 7.56 -27.52 7.38
N GLY A 606 8.15 -27.03 6.28
CA GLY A 606 8.04 -27.64 4.95
C GLY A 606 6.80 -27.28 4.14
N LYS A 607 5.98 -26.34 4.64
CA LYS A 607 4.79 -25.84 3.96
C LYS A 607 5.12 -24.61 3.11
N GLN A 608 5.23 -24.79 1.80
CA GLN A 608 5.35 -23.69 0.87
C GLN A 608 4.05 -22.89 0.84
N ALA A 609 4.15 -21.58 1.08
CA ALA A 609 3.11 -20.62 0.73
C ALA A 609 3.72 -19.64 -0.29
N ARG A 610 3.08 -19.47 -1.46
CA ARG A 610 3.61 -18.60 -2.51
C ARG A 610 3.56 -17.14 -2.03
N LEU A 611 4.70 -16.44 -2.07
CA LEU A 611 4.76 -15.04 -1.63
C LEU A 611 3.74 -14.17 -2.37
N SER A 612 3.05 -13.30 -1.63
CA SER A 612 2.04 -12.39 -2.20
C SER A 612 1.91 -11.07 -1.46
N ALA A 613 1.75 -9.99 -2.23
CA ALA A 613 1.41 -8.64 -1.78
C ALA A 613 -0.09 -8.34 -1.87
N LEU A 614 -0.80 -8.95 -2.82
CA LEU A 614 -2.19 -8.64 -3.12
C LEU A 614 -3.16 -9.51 -2.29
N ARG A 615 -3.99 -8.87 -1.44
CA ARG A 615 -5.09 -9.52 -0.71
C ARG A 615 -6.41 -9.48 -1.47
N SER A 616 -6.87 -8.32 -1.92
CA SER A 616 -8.12 -8.21 -2.68
C SER A 616 -8.21 -6.95 -3.54
N VAL A 617 -9.12 -6.97 -4.53
CA VAL A 617 -9.46 -5.83 -5.41
C VAL A 617 -10.97 -5.72 -5.50
N ILE A 618 -11.51 -4.54 -5.27
CA ILE A 618 -12.96 -4.27 -5.14
C ILE A 618 -13.32 -3.00 -5.92
N SER A 619 -14.47 -2.99 -6.62
CA SER A 619 -15.01 -1.76 -7.26
C SER A 619 -15.55 -0.76 -6.24
N LEU A 620 -15.88 0.46 -6.70
CA LEU A 620 -16.54 1.48 -5.88
C LEU A 620 -17.92 1.02 -5.36
N ASP A 621 -18.58 0.16 -6.12
CA ASP A 621 -19.91 -0.43 -5.85
C ASP A 621 -19.84 -1.65 -4.91
N GLY A 622 -18.64 -2.09 -4.54
CA GLY A 622 -18.41 -3.25 -3.67
C GLY A 622 -18.18 -4.59 -4.39
N ASN A 623 -18.16 -4.61 -5.74
CA ASN A 623 -17.94 -5.85 -6.48
C ASN A 623 -16.49 -6.34 -6.32
N VAL A 624 -16.29 -7.56 -5.79
CA VAL A 624 -14.98 -8.16 -5.60
C VAL A 624 -14.45 -8.72 -6.93
N LEU A 625 -13.42 -8.07 -7.49
CA LEU A 625 -12.76 -8.49 -8.74
C LEU A 625 -11.67 -9.55 -8.49
N TYR A 626 -11.04 -9.52 -7.32
CA TYR A 626 -10.08 -10.53 -6.88
C TYR A 626 -10.10 -10.66 -5.36
N GLN A 627 -10.00 -11.91 -4.88
CA GLN A 627 -9.78 -12.24 -3.47
C GLN A 627 -8.70 -13.32 -3.37
N SER A 628 -7.68 -13.07 -2.55
CA SER A 628 -6.65 -14.05 -2.24
C SER A 628 -7.22 -15.12 -1.33
N LEU A 629 -7.04 -16.38 -1.73
CA LEU A 629 -7.33 -17.58 -0.95
C LEU A 629 -5.97 -18.24 -0.64
N PRO A 630 -5.48 -18.21 0.60
CA PRO A 630 -4.16 -18.76 0.94
C PRO A 630 -4.05 -20.25 0.57
N ARG A 631 -3.19 -20.55 -0.40
CA ARG A 631 -2.86 -21.92 -0.80
C ARG A 631 -1.49 -22.29 -0.22
N VAL A 632 -1.48 -23.34 0.59
CA VAL A 632 -0.31 -23.80 1.33
C VAL A 632 -0.13 -25.29 1.06
N SER A 633 1.05 -25.69 0.59
CA SER A 633 1.36 -27.06 0.17
C SER A 633 2.58 -27.61 0.89
N GLN A 634 2.51 -28.83 1.42
CA GLN A 634 3.68 -29.53 1.96
C GLN A 634 4.59 -29.93 0.78
N THR A 635 5.83 -29.46 0.76
CA THR A 635 6.80 -29.75 -0.33
C THR A 635 8.06 -30.46 0.14
N VAL A 636 8.37 -30.39 1.44
CA VAL A 636 9.44 -31.15 2.12
C VAL A 636 8.91 -31.69 3.44
N ASP A 637 9.53 -32.74 3.97
CA ASP A 637 9.03 -33.42 5.17
C ASP A 637 9.02 -32.52 6.41
N GLN A 638 7.93 -32.57 7.19
CA GLN A 638 7.70 -31.66 8.31
C GLN A 638 8.82 -31.78 9.36
N GLN A 639 9.23 -33.01 9.63
CA GLN A 639 10.28 -33.39 10.57
C GLN A 639 11.64 -32.87 10.11
N ALA A 640 12.00 -33.09 8.85
CA ALA A 640 13.28 -32.63 8.28
C ALA A 640 13.40 -31.09 8.27
N ALA A 641 12.32 -30.40 7.91
CA ALA A 641 12.23 -28.93 7.93
C ALA A 641 12.28 -28.37 9.37
N TRP A 642 11.59 -29.02 10.31
CA TRP A 642 11.61 -28.67 11.73
C TRP A 642 13.01 -28.87 12.34
N LEU A 643 13.68 -29.99 12.06
CA LEU A 643 15.04 -30.29 12.54
C LEU A 643 16.08 -29.30 11.96
N THR A 644 15.94 -28.93 10.68
CA THR A 644 16.77 -27.90 10.05
C THR A 644 16.54 -26.53 10.70
N THR A 645 15.29 -26.19 11.03
CA THR A 645 14.93 -24.94 11.73
C THR A 645 15.45 -24.94 13.18
N TYR A 646 15.40 -26.08 13.88
CA TYR A 646 16.03 -26.26 15.19
C TYR A 646 17.55 -26.02 15.12
N ALA A 647 18.24 -26.59 14.12
CA ALA A 647 19.66 -26.33 13.91
C ALA A 647 19.96 -24.86 13.56
N MET A 648 19.05 -24.15 12.89
CA MET A 648 19.14 -22.69 12.70
C MET A 648 18.94 -21.89 14.01
N LYS A 649 18.14 -22.37 14.98
CA LYS A 649 18.08 -21.80 16.34
C LYS A 649 19.42 -21.96 17.06
N ARG A 650 20.09 -23.13 16.94
CA ARG A 650 21.49 -23.31 17.41
C ARG A 650 22.45 -22.33 16.70
N GLY A 651 22.22 -22.07 15.41
CA GLY A 651 22.91 -21.04 14.63
C GLY A 651 22.84 -19.62 15.22
N VAL A 652 21.74 -19.28 15.90
CA VAL A 652 21.57 -18.02 16.64
C VAL A 652 22.09 -18.11 18.08
N LEU A 653 21.92 -19.24 18.77
CA LEU A 653 22.33 -19.43 20.16
C LEU A 653 23.86 -19.39 20.35
N GLU A 654 24.58 -20.23 19.60
CA GLU A 654 26.03 -20.48 19.75
C GLU A 654 26.82 -20.30 18.45
N GLY A 655 26.11 -20.14 17.33
CA GLY A 655 26.69 -20.09 15.99
C GLY A 655 27.00 -18.68 15.48
N THR A 656 27.00 -18.55 14.14
CA THR A 656 27.30 -17.29 13.44
C THR A 656 26.30 -16.15 13.72
N GLY A 657 25.13 -16.46 14.29
CA GLY A 657 24.09 -15.51 14.66
C GLY A 657 24.18 -14.94 16.09
N ARG A 658 25.15 -15.39 16.91
CA ARG A 658 25.21 -15.16 18.38
C ARG A 658 25.08 -13.72 18.90
N TYR A 659 25.26 -12.70 18.07
CA TYR A 659 25.02 -11.30 18.44
C TYR A 659 23.53 -10.99 18.73
N LEU A 660 22.60 -11.79 18.18
CA LEU A 660 21.17 -11.65 18.50
C LEU A 660 20.84 -12.23 19.87
N ASN A 661 21.51 -13.31 20.30
CA ASN A 661 21.17 -14.02 21.54
C ASN A 661 21.31 -13.13 22.79
N SER A 662 22.29 -12.23 22.84
CA SER A 662 22.50 -11.30 23.96
C SER A 662 21.48 -10.15 24.05
N GLN A 663 20.54 -10.04 23.10
CA GLN A 663 19.48 -9.02 23.07
C GLN A 663 18.08 -9.65 22.98
N PHE A 664 17.96 -10.79 22.29
CA PHE A 664 16.68 -11.41 21.92
C PHE A 664 16.60 -12.92 22.26
N GLY A 665 17.46 -13.43 23.15
CA GLY A 665 17.48 -14.86 23.52
C GLY A 665 16.12 -15.41 23.98
N TRP A 666 15.30 -14.57 24.63
CA TRP A 666 13.93 -14.90 25.05
C TRP A 666 12.98 -15.24 23.88
N ALA A 667 13.20 -14.64 22.70
CA ALA A 667 12.41 -14.89 21.50
C ALA A 667 12.84 -16.19 20.79
N ALA A 668 13.96 -16.81 21.20
CA ALA A 668 14.48 -18.08 20.68
C ALA A 668 14.57 -18.14 19.14
N LEU A 669 14.98 -17.03 18.51
CA LEU A 669 15.02 -16.83 17.06
C LEU A 669 15.79 -17.94 16.31
N ALA A 670 15.42 -18.18 15.07
CA ALA A 670 16.23 -18.91 14.10
C ALA A 670 16.86 -17.94 13.10
N GLY A 671 17.94 -18.36 12.43
CA GLY A 671 18.49 -17.55 11.34
C GLY A 671 19.73 -18.13 10.69
N LYS A 672 20.07 -17.59 9.53
CA LYS A 672 21.25 -17.99 8.76
C LYS A 672 21.99 -16.77 8.21
N THR A 673 23.30 -16.78 8.37
CA THR A 673 24.24 -15.85 7.76
C THR A 673 24.62 -16.30 6.34
N GLY A 674 24.68 -15.35 5.41
CA GLY A 674 25.35 -15.54 4.11
C GLY A 674 26.48 -14.54 3.95
N THR A 675 27.50 -14.94 3.20
CA THR A 675 28.60 -14.08 2.76
C THR A 675 29.06 -14.67 1.44
N SER A 676 29.15 -13.85 0.40
CA SER A 676 29.65 -14.28 -0.91
C SER A 676 31.17 -14.19 -1.00
N ASN A 677 31.74 -14.61 -2.13
CA ASN A 677 33.18 -14.50 -2.36
C ASN A 677 33.64 -13.04 -2.27
N ASP A 678 34.89 -12.84 -1.82
CA ASP A 678 35.52 -11.53 -1.60
C ASP A 678 34.72 -10.55 -0.71
N THR A 679 33.74 -11.02 0.08
CA THR A 679 32.80 -10.17 0.85
C THR A 679 32.02 -9.16 0.00
N ARG A 680 31.64 -9.52 -1.24
CA ARG A 680 30.85 -8.65 -2.13
C ARG A 680 29.41 -8.44 -1.62
N ASP A 681 28.84 -9.49 -1.02
CA ASP A 681 27.48 -9.53 -0.48
C ASP A 681 27.49 -10.00 0.98
N SER A 682 26.82 -9.24 1.84
CA SER A 682 26.51 -9.58 3.22
C SER A 682 25.03 -9.89 3.32
N TRP A 683 24.70 -11.11 3.76
CA TRP A 683 23.33 -11.59 3.85
C TRP A 683 22.98 -12.04 5.26
N PHE A 684 21.74 -11.83 5.67
CA PHE A 684 21.15 -12.50 6.82
C PHE A 684 19.68 -12.81 6.55
N VAL A 685 19.24 -14.01 6.91
CA VAL A 685 17.83 -14.33 7.07
C VAL A 685 17.57 -14.61 8.54
N GLY A 686 16.66 -13.84 9.14
CA GLY A 686 16.18 -14.04 10.51
C GLY A 686 14.74 -14.52 10.52
N VAL A 687 14.38 -15.30 11.52
CA VAL A 687 13.04 -15.88 11.68
C VAL A 687 12.62 -15.80 13.15
N ASP A 688 11.48 -15.18 13.38
CA ASP A 688 10.78 -15.11 14.67
C ASP A 688 9.48 -15.93 14.60
N GLY A 689 8.56 -15.81 15.56
CA GLY A 689 7.27 -16.53 15.55
C GLY A 689 6.35 -16.18 14.36
N ARG A 690 6.53 -15.01 13.74
CA ARG A 690 5.57 -14.34 12.85
C ARG A 690 6.12 -14.08 11.44
N GLU A 691 7.39 -13.70 11.33
CA GLU A 691 8.03 -13.26 10.09
C GLU A 691 9.30 -14.04 9.75
N VAL A 692 9.55 -14.16 8.44
CA VAL A 692 10.84 -14.47 7.84
C VAL A 692 11.38 -13.19 7.21
N THR A 693 12.45 -12.62 7.76
CA THR A 693 13.06 -11.37 7.28
C THR A 693 14.37 -11.68 6.57
N THR A 694 14.41 -11.47 5.25
CA THR A 694 15.62 -11.54 4.44
C THR A 694 16.23 -10.13 4.30
N ILE A 695 17.52 -9.99 4.57
CA ILE A 695 18.28 -8.75 4.36
C ILE A 695 19.55 -9.02 3.56
N TRP A 696 19.77 -8.23 2.51
CA TRP A 696 21.00 -8.13 1.74
C TRP A 696 21.63 -6.75 1.93
N LEU A 697 22.96 -6.71 2.04
CA LEU A 697 23.78 -5.51 1.87
C LEU A 697 24.88 -5.82 0.85
N GLY A 698 25.15 -4.87 -0.05
CA GLY A 698 26.16 -5.04 -1.08
C GLY A 698 26.42 -3.73 -1.84
N ARG A 699 27.10 -3.82 -2.98
CA ARG A 699 27.38 -2.66 -3.84
C ARG A 699 26.93 -2.92 -5.26
N ASP A 700 26.38 -1.92 -5.93
CA ASP A 700 25.94 -2.03 -7.33
C ASP A 700 27.11 -2.28 -8.28
N ASP A 701 28.30 -1.75 -7.97
CA ASP A 701 29.55 -2.02 -8.71
C ASP A 701 30.18 -3.40 -8.44
N ASN A 702 29.50 -4.28 -7.69
CA ASN A 702 29.93 -5.64 -7.33
C ASN A 702 31.31 -5.75 -6.64
N LYS A 703 31.87 -4.63 -6.15
CA LYS A 703 33.15 -4.62 -5.41
C LYS A 703 32.97 -5.11 -3.96
N PRO A 704 34.04 -5.61 -3.32
CA PRO A 704 34.04 -5.98 -1.90
C PRO A 704 33.46 -4.92 -0.96
N THR A 705 32.64 -5.35 0.00
CA THR A 705 32.13 -4.52 1.10
C THR A 705 32.99 -4.58 2.37
N LYS A 706 33.84 -5.62 2.51
CA LYS A 706 34.48 -6.02 3.78
C LYS A 706 33.48 -6.44 4.88
N LEU A 707 32.19 -6.54 4.57
CA LEU A 707 31.14 -6.98 5.49
C LEU A 707 30.86 -8.47 5.30
N THR A 708 30.73 -9.18 6.42
CA THR A 708 30.20 -10.55 6.48
C THR A 708 28.71 -10.49 6.82
N GLY A 709 27.97 -11.60 6.72
CA GLY A 709 26.59 -11.67 7.19
C GLY A 709 26.44 -11.22 8.65
N SER A 710 27.39 -11.59 9.53
CA SER A 710 27.40 -11.25 10.96
C SER A 710 27.83 -9.81 11.29
N SER A 711 28.53 -9.11 10.39
CA SER A 711 28.96 -7.71 10.58
C SER A 711 28.16 -6.69 9.77
N GLY A 712 27.51 -7.11 8.67
CA GLY A 712 26.62 -6.28 7.86
C GLY A 712 25.14 -6.57 8.15
N ALA A 713 24.48 -7.35 7.28
CA ALA A 713 23.02 -7.54 7.26
C ALA A 713 22.39 -7.94 8.61
N LEU A 714 23.05 -8.81 9.40
CA LEU A 714 22.58 -9.18 10.75
C LEU A 714 22.43 -7.95 11.67
N ARG A 715 23.27 -6.91 11.50
CA ARG A 715 23.21 -5.67 12.29
C ARG A 715 22.07 -4.74 11.89
N VAL A 716 21.50 -4.92 10.69
CA VAL A 716 20.25 -4.28 10.26
C VAL A 716 19.06 -5.01 10.88
N TYR A 717 19.05 -6.35 10.80
CA TYR A 717 18.00 -7.18 11.42
C TYR A 717 17.94 -6.97 12.95
N ALA A 718 19.09 -6.88 13.61
CA ALA A 718 19.19 -6.56 15.04
C ALA A 718 18.71 -5.14 15.41
N GLU A 719 18.59 -4.22 14.45
CA GLU A 719 18.05 -2.87 14.67
C GLU A 719 16.53 -2.83 14.39
N TYR A 720 16.07 -3.59 13.39
CA TYR A 720 14.66 -3.84 13.10
C TYR A 720 13.94 -4.45 14.31
N LEU A 721 14.47 -5.55 14.86
CA LEU A 721 13.85 -6.26 15.98
C LEU A 721 13.73 -5.45 17.28
N LYS A 722 14.54 -4.39 17.49
CA LYS A 722 14.43 -3.53 18.68
C LYS A 722 13.11 -2.77 18.76
N HIS A 723 12.56 -2.43 17.60
CA HIS A 723 11.42 -1.52 17.47
C HIS A 723 10.17 -2.25 16.96
N ARG A 724 10.33 -3.23 16.05
CA ARG A 724 9.21 -4.09 15.61
C ARG A 724 8.74 -5.07 16.69
N ILE A 725 9.63 -5.43 17.61
CA ILE A 725 9.48 -6.46 18.67
C ILE A 725 9.26 -7.87 18.08
N PRO A 726 10.19 -8.83 18.27
CA PRO A 726 10.04 -10.17 17.72
C PRO A 726 8.98 -10.98 18.45
N GLU A 727 8.23 -11.80 17.72
CA GLU A 727 7.42 -12.86 18.32
C GLU A 727 8.30 -14.05 18.71
N LYS A 728 8.00 -14.73 19.83
CA LYS A 728 8.76 -15.90 20.28
C LYS A 728 8.59 -17.07 19.32
N LEU A 729 9.66 -17.49 18.65
CA LEU A 729 9.65 -18.63 17.72
C LEU A 729 9.41 -19.95 18.48
N THR A 730 8.15 -20.31 18.64
CA THR A 730 7.72 -21.65 19.02
C THR A 730 7.79 -22.58 17.80
N LEU A 731 8.18 -23.83 18.02
CA LEU A 731 8.19 -24.87 17.00
C LEU A 731 7.33 -26.03 17.53
N PRO A 732 6.06 -26.17 17.11
CA PRO A 732 5.23 -27.31 17.49
C PRO A 732 5.92 -28.62 17.14
N TRP A 733 5.98 -29.58 18.06
CA TRP A 733 6.67 -30.85 17.85
C TRP A 733 5.90 -31.71 16.83
N PRO A 734 6.52 -32.14 15.72
CA PRO A 734 5.90 -33.04 14.76
C PRO A 734 5.88 -34.47 15.30
N GLN A 735 4.94 -35.28 14.79
CA GLN A 735 4.90 -36.71 15.09
C GLN A 735 6.18 -37.41 14.60
N GLY A 736 6.61 -38.47 15.32
CA GLY A 736 7.82 -39.20 15.00
C GLY A 736 9.14 -38.47 15.29
N VAL A 737 9.15 -37.37 16.06
CA VAL A 737 10.40 -36.77 16.56
C VAL A 737 10.58 -37.04 18.05
N SER A 738 11.52 -37.93 18.36
CA SER A 738 11.98 -38.24 19.71
C SER A 738 13.08 -37.28 20.18
N THR A 739 13.33 -37.23 21.48
CA THR A 739 14.46 -36.48 22.07
C THR A 739 15.40 -37.46 22.77
N LEU A 740 16.63 -37.58 22.27
CA LEU A 740 17.61 -38.57 22.71
C LEU A 740 18.84 -37.87 23.30
N GLY A 741 19.51 -38.51 24.25
CA GLY A 741 20.75 -38.02 24.85
C GLY A 741 21.98 -38.41 24.02
N PHE A 742 22.99 -37.54 24.03
CA PHE A 742 24.24 -37.74 23.29
C PHE A 742 25.46 -37.30 24.11
N ALA A 743 26.44 -38.19 24.25
CA ALA A 743 27.74 -37.89 24.83
C ALA A 743 28.67 -37.32 23.75
N LYS A 744 29.54 -36.38 24.13
CA LYS A 744 30.54 -35.79 23.23
C LYS A 744 31.88 -36.49 23.39
N THR A 745 32.42 -37.03 22.31
CA THR A 745 33.73 -37.69 22.29
C THR A 745 34.89 -36.69 22.35
N ALA A 746 36.09 -37.20 22.65
CA ALA A 746 37.34 -36.43 22.59
C ALA A 746 37.62 -35.89 21.17
N GLN A 747 37.23 -36.65 20.14
CA GLN A 747 37.40 -36.35 18.72
C GLN A 747 36.41 -35.30 18.20
N GLY A 748 35.30 -35.08 18.92
CA GLY A 748 34.31 -34.05 18.62
C GLY A 748 32.96 -34.56 18.11
N SER A 749 32.82 -35.87 17.85
CA SER A 749 31.53 -36.51 17.50
C SER A 749 30.54 -36.47 18.66
N LEU A 750 29.30 -36.85 18.33
CA LEU A 750 28.26 -37.17 19.31
C LEU A 750 27.84 -38.62 19.15
N ASP A 751 27.96 -39.37 20.25
CA ASP A 751 27.64 -40.78 20.33
C ASP A 751 26.38 -40.95 21.22
N LEU A 752 25.55 -41.96 20.95
CA LEU A 752 24.26 -42.13 21.63
C LEU A 752 24.45 -42.51 23.11
N ASP A 753 24.05 -41.62 24.01
CA ASP A 753 24.08 -41.79 25.46
C ASP A 753 22.73 -41.34 26.03
N CYS A 754 21.82 -42.29 26.18
CA CYS A 754 20.43 -42.06 26.59
C CYS A 754 20.32 -41.36 27.97
N SER A 755 21.32 -41.56 28.83
CA SER A 755 21.49 -40.95 30.14
C SER A 755 21.92 -39.48 30.09
N ASN A 756 22.48 -39.01 28.97
CA ASN A 756 23.11 -37.68 28.91
C ASN A 756 22.12 -36.52 29.11
N GLN A 757 22.58 -35.48 29.80
CA GLN A 757 21.84 -34.22 29.92
C GLN A 757 21.82 -33.44 28.59
N PHE A 758 22.86 -33.59 27.76
CA PHE A 758 22.85 -32.99 26.42
C PHE A 758 21.95 -33.82 25.50
N LYS A 759 20.77 -33.27 25.17
CA LYS A 759 19.79 -33.94 24.31
C LYS A 759 19.58 -33.23 22.98
N LEU A 760 19.35 -34.01 21.93
CA LEU A 760 18.98 -33.54 20.60
C LEU A 760 17.68 -34.20 20.14
N PRO A 761 16.83 -33.48 19.38
CA PRO A 761 15.71 -34.08 18.69
C PRO A 761 16.18 -34.88 17.47
N VAL A 762 15.54 -36.02 17.23
CA VAL A 762 15.84 -36.97 16.16
C VAL A 762 14.52 -37.45 15.55
N TRP A 763 14.43 -37.54 14.23
CA TRP A 763 13.31 -38.19 13.55
C TRP A 763 13.49 -39.71 13.71
N ASP A 764 12.57 -40.30 14.47
CA ASP A 764 12.58 -41.65 15.03
C ASP A 764 11.24 -42.29 14.62
N ILE A 765 11.18 -42.76 13.37
CA ILE A 765 9.93 -43.00 12.61
C ILE A 765 8.95 -43.92 13.36
N ASP A 766 9.45 -45.02 13.91
CA ASP A 766 8.70 -46.05 14.61
C ASP A 766 8.90 -46.01 16.13
N GLY A 767 9.67 -45.03 16.63
CA GLY A 767 10.11 -44.94 18.03
C GLY A 767 11.18 -45.97 18.42
N SER A 768 11.84 -46.65 17.48
CA SER A 768 12.88 -47.66 17.78
C SER A 768 14.05 -47.09 18.58
N LEU A 769 14.53 -45.89 18.27
CA LEU A 769 15.66 -45.28 18.98
C LEU A 769 15.26 -44.89 20.41
N LYS A 770 14.03 -44.38 20.59
CA LYS A 770 13.48 -44.11 21.93
C LYS A 770 13.31 -45.41 22.73
N LYS A 771 12.73 -46.47 22.14
CA LYS A 771 12.61 -47.80 22.76
C LYS A 771 13.97 -48.39 23.13
N GLN A 772 14.98 -48.23 22.25
CA GLN A 772 16.35 -48.66 22.53
C GLN A 772 16.92 -47.93 23.76
N CYS A 773 16.65 -46.64 23.92
CA CYS A 773 17.02 -45.87 25.10
C CYS A 773 16.24 -46.26 26.37
N GLU A 774 14.95 -46.57 26.25
CA GLU A 774 14.11 -46.99 27.38
C GLU A 774 14.44 -48.42 27.85
N ASN A 775 14.94 -49.28 26.95
CA ASN A 775 15.32 -50.66 27.23
C ASN A 775 16.80 -50.86 27.63
N GLN A 776 17.62 -49.80 27.71
CA GLN A 776 18.97 -49.96 28.27
C GLN A 776 18.91 -50.29 29.77
N PRO A 777 19.74 -51.21 30.29
CA PRO A 777 19.85 -51.44 31.73
C PRO A 777 20.13 -50.12 32.45
N LYS A 778 19.27 -49.76 33.42
CA LYS A 778 19.41 -48.51 34.20
C LYS A 778 20.83 -48.40 34.75
N GLN A 779 21.36 -47.18 34.75
CA GLN A 779 22.79 -46.88 34.91
C GLN A 779 23.45 -47.51 36.16
N TRP A 780 22.69 -47.70 37.25
CA TRP A 780 23.12 -48.42 38.46
C TRP A 780 23.73 -49.81 38.19
N ILE A 781 23.31 -50.53 37.14
CA ILE A 781 23.88 -51.84 36.77
C ILE A 781 25.30 -51.67 36.20
N LYS A 782 25.57 -50.61 35.44
CA LYS A 782 26.94 -50.33 34.96
C LYS A 782 27.84 -49.85 36.09
N GLU A 783 27.29 -49.06 37.02
CA GLU A 783 27.99 -48.55 38.20
C GLU A 783 28.32 -49.68 39.21
N LEU A 784 27.49 -50.75 39.25
CA LEU A 784 27.75 -51.98 40.02
C LEU A 784 28.90 -52.85 39.48
N PHE A 785 29.27 -52.68 38.22
CA PHE A 785 30.35 -53.43 37.56
C PHE A 785 31.51 -52.54 37.10
N SER A 786 31.66 -51.36 37.71
CA SER A 786 32.76 -50.40 37.46
C SER A 786 33.58 -50.11 38.72
N TRP A 787 33.92 -51.17 39.47
CA TRP A 787 34.87 -51.19 40.59
C TRP A 787 36.15 -51.91 40.16
#